data_AF-A0A9N8DI14-F1
#
_entry.id   AF-A0A9N8DI14-F1
#
_cell.length_a   1.000
_cell.length_b   1.000
_cell.length_c   1.000
_cell.angle_alpha   90.00
_cell.angle_beta   90.00
_cell.angle_gamma   90.00
#
_symmetry.space_group_name_H-M   'P 1'
#
loop_
_entity.id
_entity.type
_entity.pdbx_description
1 polymer ?
#
loop_
_entity_poly.entity_id
_entity_poly.type
_entity_poly.pdbx_seq_one_letter_code
_entity_poly.pdbx_strand_id
1 'polypeptide(L)'
;MADSAKLDAAYSRAVPHSIEGLYNFHAAATILRISHALGELDASVILQSKKDNLLQSFFDRLNDVEQSLAASIMMSKSATTPPSYAIHENASRRALVIVVEGLDGSGKSSLVDRLAYRFNNKKEPSQHAVAMATPTESMNAVRPVFDKRGGPVARAFYMVSNYILQYEITLLEQEHQQEPSKGRLVVVVDRWYTSTVAYSCAWKNTTGAASSIDSLASGPLFSWPVDLRAPDVLFLLQVEDSVRRERVQSRRQKQQSTPDSFNPWDQRLDDDPQLGERIMRGLERVGESLVTKRGSRVISLNANQSQQQVLEDAMQHVHQVFSERPIHPLSQFKRQPLACFQWVSSELSLCDRTTGRRGKHAPWAFQIAWNNNPRMHHHHSKKISDAIISPVLKTVGIHSVNETGILFFMRSLKHDSTAAFRASMVWNGGEYPYEQQWRGEGMIVPLSWSECEFLDTLPPPSLVAYTTACEECDEGNDMKSHLTSKQSQRLRERAMALRKTPPPSAQQETVLQGFRFVPLRMEVLAGGPSSPGGPLRYEWNRGLPDKTLTDPDEEQREEKHGWRPSVPILPFRAAKQHPQQNNPLLVLKPITVAITGTHCAGKTTLCEKLADILDAALHLEQGEILRDTDALVPGGHRHGDGSASSSSAASWDDRVFEAEVARDGQRFDAGYCRIVETWHVGNLAWALLRLQSSSSTSDDKSNHQTVLWERTKAAIESELSRRCVMSVHLSIGPDDSLRRRQQEVTEGVGAKSRLPMKNESEEVGELHQMLDVGVMEHMERLQRDLQIPTLTIDNSNDTALEATARSIIHFINQNQWRRAY
;
A
#
# COMPACT_ATOMS: atom_id res chain seq x y z
N MET A 1 -46.64 -44.23 10.24
CA MET A 1 -46.70 -43.33 11.42
C MET A 1 -45.41 -43.32 12.24
N ALA A 2 -44.76 -44.46 12.53
CA ALA A 2 -43.50 -44.50 13.30
C ALA A 2 -42.30 -43.78 12.63
N ASP A 3 -42.23 -43.75 11.29
CA ASP A 3 -41.16 -43.04 10.57
C ASP A 3 -41.38 -41.52 10.48
N SER A 4 -42.64 -41.06 10.46
CA SER A 4 -42.97 -39.62 10.45
C SER A 4 -42.50 -38.95 11.75
N ALA A 5 -42.80 -39.55 12.90
CA ALA A 5 -42.40 -38.99 14.20
C ALA A 5 -40.87 -38.93 14.38
N LYS A 6 -40.13 -39.89 13.79
CA LYS A 6 -38.65 -39.87 13.78
C LYS A 6 -38.10 -38.77 12.88
N LEU A 7 -38.73 -38.54 11.72
CA LEU A 7 -38.36 -37.47 10.79
C LEU A 7 -38.74 -36.08 11.34
N ASP A 8 -39.88 -35.92 12.01
CA ASP A 8 -40.27 -34.67 12.67
C ASP A 8 -39.32 -34.32 13.82
N ALA A 9 -38.89 -35.33 14.59
CA ALA A 9 -37.85 -35.17 15.60
C ALA A 9 -36.47 -34.91 15.00
N ALA A 10 -36.17 -35.42 13.79
CA ALA A 10 -34.96 -35.09 13.06
C ALA A 10 -35.00 -33.65 12.52
N TYR A 11 -36.13 -33.22 11.97
CA TYR A 11 -36.35 -31.85 11.51
C TYR A 11 -36.20 -30.84 12.65
N SER A 12 -36.85 -31.09 13.79
CA SER A 12 -36.77 -30.23 14.98
C SER A 12 -35.35 -30.13 15.56
N ARG A 13 -34.51 -31.15 15.34
CA ARG A 13 -33.08 -31.14 15.70
C ARG A 13 -32.18 -30.51 14.64
N ALA A 14 -32.54 -30.63 13.37
CA ALA A 14 -31.76 -30.15 12.23
C ALA A 14 -32.01 -28.69 11.91
N VAL A 15 -33.21 -28.15 12.21
CA VAL A 15 -33.51 -26.73 12.12
C VAL A 15 -32.78 -26.02 13.26
N PRO A 16 -31.76 -25.20 12.98
CA PRO A 16 -30.99 -24.53 14.01
C PRO A 16 -31.90 -23.62 14.84
N HIS A 17 -31.75 -23.64 16.17
CA HIS A 17 -32.46 -22.73 17.06
C HIS A 17 -31.98 -21.26 16.92
N SER A 18 -30.83 -21.04 16.27
CA SER A 18 -30.29 -19.72 15.94
C SER A 18 -30.20 -19.53 14.43
N ILE A 19 -30.40 -18.30 13.95
CA ILE A 19 -30.30 -17.98 12.52
C ILE A 19 -28.90 -18.25 11.95
N GLU A 20 -27.87 -18.18 12.81
CA GLU A 20 -26.46 -18.39 12.44
C GLU A 20 -26.18 -19.81 11.94
N GLY A 21 -26.78 -20.82 12.58
CA GLY A 21 -26.57 -22.22 12.21
C GLY A 21 -27.13 -22.59 10.82
N LEU A 22 -27.95 -21.71 10.23
CA LEU A 22 -28.56 -21.93 8.91
C LEU A 22 -27.62 -21.55 7.75
N TYR A 23 -26.62 -20.70 8.00
CA TYR A 23 -25.68 -20.22 6.97
C TYR A 23 -24.45 -21.11 6.87
N ASN A 24 -24.70 -22.41 6.73
CA ASN A 24 -23.71 -23.44 6.42
C ASN A 24 -24.34 -24.38 5.39
N PHE A 25 -23.57 -24.76 4.36
CA PHE A 25 -24.04 -25.64 3.29
C PHE A 25 -24.68 -26.95 3.82
N HIS A 26 -24.00 -27.67 4.71
CA HIS A 26 -24.46 -28.98 5.19
C HIS A 26 -25.75 -28.86 6.02
N ALA A 27 -25.87 -27.81 6.83
CA ALA A 27 -27.10 -27.55 7.59
C ALA A 27 -28.27 -27.27 6.65
N ALA A 28 -28.07 -26.37 5.67
CA ALA A 28 -29.07 -26.03 4.68
C ALA A 28 -29.49 -27.24 3.83
N ALA A 29 -28.52 -28.02 3.32
CA ALA A 29 -28.76 -29.24 2.58
C ALA A 29 -29.55 -30.29 3.40
N THR A 30 -29.21 -30.44 4.68
CA THR A 30 -29.91 -31.36 5.59
C THR A 30 -31.37 -30.95 5.80
N ILE A 31 -31.64 -29.66 6.02
CA ILE A 31 -33.01 -29.14 6.16
C ILE A 31 -33.84 -29.47 4.91
N LEU A 32 -33.28 -29.25 3.72
CA LEU A 32 -33.97 -29.52 2.46
C LEU A 32 -34.26 -31.01 2.27
N ARG A 33 -33.29 -31.88 2.58
CA ARG A 33 -33.46 -33.34 2.49
C ARG A 33 -34.51 -33.87 3.47
N ILE A 34 -34.53 -33.37 4.70
CA ILE A 34 -35.55 -33.77 5.67
C ILE A 34 -36.93 -33.26 5.23
N SER A 35 -37.03 -32.02 4.75
CA SER A 35 -38.29 -31.45 4.24
C SER A 35 -38.84 -32.27 3.05
N HIS A 36 -37.95 -32.75 2.19
CA HIS A 36 -38.30 -33.65 1.09
C HIS A 36 -38.79 -35.02 1.59
N ALA A 37 -38.06 -35.63 2.54
CA ALA A 37 -38.43 -36.93 3.12
C ALA A 37 -39.76 -36.90 3.89
N LEU A 38 -40.09 -35.76 4.51
CA LEU A 38 -41.37 -35.52 5.18
C LEU A 38 -42.54 -35.24 4.20
N GLY A 39 -42.26 -35.12 2.90
CA GLY A 39 -43.28 -34.78 1.90
C GLY A 39 -43.79 -33.34 2.01
N GLU A 40 -43.07 -32.44 2.70
CA GLU A 40 -43.49 -31.05 2.91
C GLU A 40 -43.33 -30.16 1.66
N LEU A 41 -42.55 -30.64 0.68
CA LEU A 41 -42.30 -29.93 -0.57
C LEU A 41 -43.46 -30.21 -1.53
N ASP A 42 -44.51 -29.40 -1.41
CA ASP A 42 -45.70 -29.47 -2.25
C ASP A 42 -45.44 -28.94 -3.67
N ALA A 43 -45.09 -29.85 -4.58
CA ALA A 43 -44.92 -29.55 -6.00
C ALA A 43 -46.23 -29.67 -6.82
N SER A 44 -47.41 -29.59 -6.20
CA SER A 44 -48.71 -29.53 -6.90
C SER A 44 -48.89 -28.31 -7.81
N VAL A 45 -48.01 -27.30 -7.67
CA VAL A 45 -47.90 -26.12 -8.55
C VAL A 45 -47.25 -26.48 -9.91
N ILE A 46 -46.68 -27.68 -10.04
CA ILE A 46 -45.95 -28.16 -11.22
C ILE A 46 -46.73 -29.32 -11.84
N LEU A 47 -46.83 -29.37 -13.18
CA LEU A 47 -47.51 -30.46 -13.91
C LEU A 47 -47.05 -31.84 -13.41
N GLN A 48 -48.00 -32.71 -13.01
CA GLN A 48 -47.76 -33.98 -12.30
C GLN A 48 -46.70 -34.90 -12.94
N SER A 49 -46.57 -34.92 -14.28
CA SER A 49 -45.58 -35.76 -14.98
C SER A 49 -44.15 -35.21 -14.98
N LYS A 50 -43.93 -33.94 -14.60
CA LYS A 50 -42.60 -33.31 -14.46
C LYS A 50 -42.12 -33.21 -13.00
N LYS A 51 -42.97 -33.62 -12.05
CA LYS A 51 -42.82 -33.39 -10.61
C LYS A 51 -41.60 -34.11 -10.01
N ASP A 52 -41.53 -35.43 -10.17
CA ASP A 52 -40.51 -36.24 -9.49
C ASP A 52 -39.13 -36.05 -10.12
N ASN A 53 -39.07 -35.88 -11.44
CA ASN A 53 -37.81 -35.64 -12.16
C ASN A 53 -37.16 -34.30 -11.78
N LEU A 54 -37.95 -33.27 -11.46
CA LEU A 54 -37.43 -31.94 -11.16
C LEU A 54 -36.81 -31.86 -9.75
N LEU A 55 -37.53 -32.34 -8.73
CA LEU A 55 -37.00 -32.38 -7.37
C LEU A 55 -35.81 -33.33 -7.27
N GLN A 56 -35.89 -34.48 -7.95
CA GLN A 56 -34.77 -35.42 -8.00
C GLN A 56 -33.53 -34.76 -8.64
N SER A 57 -33.69 -34.09 -9.79
CA SER A 57 -32.60 -33.36 -10.44
C SER A 57 -31.98 -32.28 -9.54
N PHE A 58 -32.78 -31.57 -8.76
CA PHE A 58 -32.28 -30.61 -7.77
C PHE A 58 -31.44 -31.29 -6.67
N PHE A 59 -31.90 -32.41 -6.13
CA PHE A 59 -31.15 -33.14 -5.09
C PHE A 59 -29.91 -33.86 -5.65
N ASP A 60 -29.95 -34.31 -6.89
CA ASP A 60 -28.77 -34.84 -7.59
C ASP A 60 -27.71 -33.75 -7.74
N ARG A 61 -28.12 -32.55 -8.18
CA ARG A 61 -27.23 -31.38 -8.24
C ARG A 61 -26.66 -31.00 -6.88
N LEU A 62 -27.47 -31.11 -5.82
CA LEU A 62 -27.01 -30.87 -4.45
C LEU A 62 -25.96 -31.90 -4.01
N ASN A 63 -26.10 -33.16 -4.43
CA ASN A 63 -25.10 -34.21 -4.19
C ASN A 63 -23.80 -33.92 -4.95
N ASP A 64 -23.87 -33.44 -6.20
CA ASP A 64 -22.69 -33.05 -6.98
C ASP A 64 -21.91 -31.92 -6.29
N VAL A 65 -22.61 -30.92 -5.76
CA VAL A 65 -22.02 -29.82 -4.98
C VAL A 65 -21.33 -30.36 -3.73
N GLU A 66 -21.99 -31.25 -2.98
CA GLU A 66 -21.42 -31.84 -1.77
C GLU A 66 -20.15 -32.67 -2.07
N GLN A 67 -20.17 -33.46 -3.15
CA GLN A 67 -19.01 -34.20 -3.63
C GLN A 67 -17.88 -33.27 -4.07
N SER A 68 -18.21 -32.18 -4.78
CA SER A 68 -17.24 -31.16 -5.22
C SER A 68 -16.58 -30.44 -4.03
N LEU A 69 -17.35 -30.11 -3.00
CA LEU A 69 -16.83 -29.53 -1.75
C LEU A 69 -15.95 -30.53 -1.01
N ALA A 70 -16.37 -31.79 -0.89
CA ALA A 70 -15.58 -32.85 -0.26
C ALA A 70 -14.26 -33.10 -1.02
N ALA A 71 -14.31 -33.14 -2.35
CA ALA A 71 -13.13 -33.28 -3.20
C ALA A 71 -12.18 -32.08 -3.04
N SER A 72 -12.71 -30.86 -2.98
CA SER A 72 -11.91 -29.65 -2.73
C SER A 72 -11.22 -29.68 -1.37
N ILE A 73 -11.92 -30.16 -0.33
CA ILE A 73 -11.34 -30.36 1.01
C ILE A 73 -10.27 -31.45 0.98
N MET A 74 -10.50 -32.57 0.30
CA MET A 74 -9.51 -33.64 0.16
C MET A 74 -8.27 -33.18 -0.62
N MET A 75 -8.45 -32.47 -1.72
CA MET A 75 -7.35 -31.86 -2.49
C MET A 75 -6.58 -30.84 -1.67
N SER A 76 -7.24 -30.02 -0.84
CA SER A 76 -6.56 -29.09 0.07
C SER A 76 -5.73 -29.81 1.14
N LYS A 77 -6.10 -31.05 1.50
CA LYS A 77 -5.39 -31.90 2.47
C LYS A 77 -4.31 -32.77 1.80
N SER A 78 -4.42 -33.08 0.51
CA SER A 78 -3.51 -33.96 -0.23
C SER A 78 -2.56 -33.24 -1.19
N ALA A 79 -2.75 -31.94 -1.45
CA ALA A 79 -1.92 -31.18 -2.38
C ALA A 79 -0.46 -31.13 -1.87
N THR A 80 0.43 -31.69 -2.68
CA THR A 80 1.90 -31.62 -2.59
C THR A 80 2.47 -30.24 -2.91
N THR A 81 1.60 -29.24 -3.09
CA THR A 81 1.91 -27.85 -3.37
C THR A 81 1.18 -27.01 -2.32
N PRO A 82 1.82 -26.01 -1.67
CA PRO A 82 1.14 -25.17 -0.69
C PRO A 82 -0.17 -24.60 -1.25
N PRO A 83 -1.24 -24.43 -0.46
CA PRO A 83 -2.48 -23.79 -0.92
C PRO A 83 -2.18 -22.47 -1.62
N SER A 84 -1.23 -21.68 -1.11
CA SER A 84 -0.80 -20.43 -1.76
C SER A 84 -0.22 -20.67 -3.17
N TYR A 85 0.67 -21.64 -3.37
CA TYR A 85 1.29 -21.88 -4.69
C TYR A 85 0.32 -22.49 -5.72
N ALA A 86 -0.54 -23.43 -5.33
CA ALA A 86 -1.57 -24.00 -6.21
C ALA A 86 -2.71 -23.00 -6.54
N ILE A 87 -2.99 -22.05 -5.63
CA ILE A 87 -3.90 -20.93 -5.90
C ILE A 87 -3.31 -19.97 -6.94
N HIS A 88 -1.98 -19.77 -6.98
CA HIS A 88 -1.36 -18.73 -7.81
C HIS A 88 -0.98 -19.17 -9.24
N GLU A 89 -0.61 -20.43 -9.48
CA GLU A 89 -0.45 -20.94 -10.86
C GLU A 89 -1.81 -21.01 -11.60
N ASN A 90 -2.90 -21.13 -10.84
CA ASN A 90 -4.28 -21.06 -11.33
C ASN A 90 -4.91 -19.65 -11.30
N ALA A 91 -4.29 -18.65 -10.67
CA ALA A 91 -4.91 -17.33 -10.50
C ALA A 91 -5.08 -16.56 -11.83
N SER A 92 -4.21 -16.79 -12.81
CA SER A 92 -4.37 -16.24 -14.17
C SER A 92 -5.43 -16.99 -15.00
N ARG A 93 -5.81 -18.20 -14.57
CA ARG A 93 -6.75 -19.12 -15.24
C ARG A 93 -8.13 -19.17 -14.57
N ARG A 94 -8.28 -18.54 -13.41
CA ARG A 94 -9.52 -18.44 -12.64
C ARG A 94 -10.36 -17.27 -13.15
N ALA A 95 -11.68 -17.43 -13.17
CA ALA A 95 -12.60 -16.37 -13.54
C ALA A 95 -12.45 -15.17 -12.62
N LEU A 96 -12.60 -13.94 -13.13
CA LEU A 96 -12.85 -12.77 -12.30
C LEU A 96 -14.34 -12.75 -11.93
N VAL A 97 -14.68 -12.86 -10.64
CA VAL A 97 -16.07 -12.85 -10.19
C VAL A 97 -16.45 -11.47 -9.65
N ILE A 98 -17.41 -10.84 -10.33
CA ILE A 98 -17.98 -9.55 -10.00
C ILE A 98 -19.40 -9.79 -9.52
N VAL A 99 -19.75 -9.30 -8.33
CA VAL A 99 -21.12 -9.42 -7.80
C VAL A 99 -21.75 -8.05 -7.75
N VAL A 100 -23.02 -7.98 -8.15
CA VAL A 100 -23.84 -6.77 -8.04
C VAL A 100 -24.90 -7.00 -6.97
N GLU A 101 -24.85 -6.19 -5.92
CA GLU A 101 -25.75 -6.20 -4.76
C GLU A 101 -26.50 -4.88 -4.61
N GLY A 102 -27.57 -4.90 -3.81
CA GLY A 102 -28.41 -3.74 -3.51
C GLY A 102 -29.90 -4.08 -3.46
N LEU A 103 -30.73 -3.09 -3.13
CA LEU A 103 -32.18 -3.27 -2.96
C LEU A 103 -32.90 -3.73 -4.24
N ASP A 104 -34.05 -4.39 -4.08
CA ASP A 104 -34.95 -4.62 -5.20
C ASP A 104 -35.39 -3.29 -5.84
N GLY A 105 -35.38 -3.24 -7.17
CA GLY A 105 -35.63 -2.00 -7.92
C GLY A 105 -34.39 -1.10 -8.13
N SER A 106 -33.21 -1.44 -7.60
CA SER A 106 -32.00 -0.61 -7.78
C SER A 106 -31.37 -0.69 -9.17
N GLY A 107 -31.72 -1.69 -10.00
CA GLY A 107 -31.20 -1.87 -11.35
C GLY A 107 -30.11 -2.93 -11.52
N LYS A 108 -29.93 -3.82 -10.52
CA LYS A 108 -28.89 -4.88 -10.52
C LYS A 108 -28.85 -5.72 -11.80
N SER A 109 -29.94 -6.39 -12.15
CA SER A 109 -30.00 -7.27 -13.33
C SER A 109 -29.62 -6.53 -14.61
N SER A 110 -30.11 -5.29 -14.76
CA SER A 110 -29.75 -4.44 -15.90
C SER A 110 -28.25 -4.09 -15.94
N LEU A 111 -27.62 -3.85 -14.80
CA LEU A 111 -26.18 -3.59 -14.73
C LEU A 111 -25.37 -4.87 -15.03
N VAL A 112 -25.79 -6.02 -14.50
CA VAL A 112 -25.17 -7.32 -14.74
C VAL A 112 -25.14 -7.64 -16.24
N ASP A 113 -26.29 -7.56 -16.91
CA ASP A 113 -26.41 -7.81 -18.35
C ASP A 113 -25.55 -6.83 -19.17
N ARG A 114 -25.57 -5.55 -18.81
CA ARG A 114 -24.80 -4.50 -19.51
C ARG A 114 -23.30 -4.66 -19.31
N LEU A 115 -22.84 -5.03 -18.11
CA LEU A 115 -21.42 -5.31 -17.85
C LEU A 115 -20.94 -6.50 -18.68
N ALA A 116 -21.67 -7.62 -18.64
CA ALA A 116 -21.34 -8.80 -19.43
C ALA A 116 -21.32 -8.49 -20.94
N TYR A 117 -22.34 -7.76 -21.43
CA TYR A 117 -22.40 -7.29 -22.81
C TYR A 117 -21.20 -6.38 -23.14
N ARG A 118 -20.84 -5.44 -22.27
CA ARG A 118 -19.74 -4.50 -22.50
C ARG A 118 -18.38 -5.19 -22.60
N PHE A 119 -18.13 -6.21 -21.78
CA PHE A 119 -16.92 -7.03 -21.88
C PHE A 119 -16.85 -7.79 -23.19
N ASN A 120 -17.96 -8.38 -23.64
CA ASN A 120 -18.00 -9.18 -24.86
C ASN A 120 -17.96 -8.36 -26.17
N ASN A 121 -18.33 -7.07 -26.16
CA ASN A 121 -18.40 -6.23 -27.36
C ASN A 121 -17.20 -5.31 -27.60
N LYS A 122 -16.18 -5.33 -26.73
CA LYS A 122 -14.94 -4.61 -27.03
C LYS A 122 -14.23 -5.29 -28.20
N LYS A 123 -13.70 -4.49 -29.14
CA LYS A 123 -12.92 -4.96 -30.31
C LYS A 123 -11.60 -5.65 -29.92
N GLU A 124 -11.28 -5.75 -28.64
CA GLU A 124 -10.12 -6.48 -28.14
C GLU A 124 -10.54 -7.89 -27.68
N PRO A 125 -9.96 -8.96 -28.23
CA PRO A 125 -10.30 -10.35 -27.91
C PRO A 125 -9.79 -10.82 -26.53
N SER A 126 -9.63 -9.92 -25.57
CA SER A 126 -8.90 -10.18 -24.33
C SER A 126 -9.78 -10.72 -23.19
N GLN A 127 -11.12 -10.74 -23.34
CA GLN A 127 -12.06 -11.07 -22.26
C GLN A 127 -13.32 -11.79 -22.77
N HIS A 128 -13.84 -12.70 -21.95
CA HIS A 128 -15.13 -13.35 -22.14
C HIS A 128 -15.95 -13.23 -20.86
N ALA A 129 -17.15 -12.66 -20.93
CA ALA A 129 -18.00 -12.43 -19.76
C ALA A 129 -19.33 -13.19 -19.82
N VAL A 130 -19.73 -13.75 -18.68
CA VAL A 130 -20.99 -14.47 -18.48
C VAL A 130 -21.80 -13.78 -17.36
N ALA A 131 -23.07 -13.50 -17.63
CA ALA A 131 -24.02 -13.03 -16.64
C ALA A 131 -24.67 -14.22 -15.94
N MET A 132 -24.71 -14.21 -14.61
CA MET A 132 -25.35 -15.25 -13.78
C MET A 132 -26.17 -14.61 -12.66
N ALA A 133 -27.00 -15.38 -11.97
CA ALA A 133 -27.81 -14.90 -10.86
C ALA A 133 -27.97 -15.97 -9.77
N THR A 134 -28.38 -15.56 -8.57
CA THR A 134 -28.89 -16.49 -7.54
C THR A 134 -30.37 -16.28 -7.26
N PRO A 135 -31.20 -17.35 -7.29
CA PRO A 135 -30.91 -18.69 -7.79
C PRO A 135 -30.56 -18.69 -9.28
N THR A 136 -29.73 -19.65 -9.71
CA THR A 136 -29.31 -19.84 -11.11
C THR A 136 -30.48 -20.28 -11.99
N GLU A 137 -30.34 -20.13 -13.30
CA GLU A 137 -31.40 -20.46 -14.27
C GLU A 137 -31.84 -21.92 -14.18
N SER A 138 -30.90 -22.83 -13.87
CA SER A 138 -31.16 -24.26 -13.66
C SER A 138 -32.15 -24.53 -12.51
N MET A 139 -32.30 -23.58 -11.57
CA MET A 139 -33.18 -23.69 -10.41
C MET A 139 -34.53 -22.97 -10.58
N ASN A 140 -34.76 -22.25 -11.69
CA ASN A 140 -36.00 -21.47 -11.87
C ASN A 140 -37.26 -22.33 -11.78
N ALA A 141 -37.21 -23.55 -12.31
CA ALA A 141 -38.36 -24.46 -12.31
C ALA A 141 -38.69 -24.99 -10.89
N VAL A 142 -37.69 -25.17 -10.02
CA VAL A 142 -37.90 -25.74 -8.67
C VAL A 142 -38.14 -24.67 -7.61
N ARG A 143 -37.67 -23.44 -7.86
CA ARG A 143 -37.80 -22.30 -6.95
C ARG A 143 -39.21 -22.09 -6.35
N PRO A 144 -40.32 -22.15 -7.13
CA PRO A 144 -41.66 -21.94 -6.58
C PRO A 144 -42.04 -22.92 -5.45
N VAL A 145 -41.49 -24.14 -5.47
CA VAL A 145 -41.74 -25.17 -4.43
C VAL A 145 -41.23 -24.69 -3.08
N PHE A 146 -40.04 -24.08 -3.06
CA PHE A 146 -39.40 -23.60 -1.83
C PHE A 146 -39.94 -22.23 -1.41
N ASP A 147 -40.20 -21.32 -2.36
CA ASP A 147 -40.76 -20.00 -2.09
C ASP A 147 -42.15 -20.09 -1.42
N LYS A 148 -43.00 -21.03 -1.86
CA LYS A 148 -44.33 -21.28 -1.26
C LYS A 148 -44.25 -21.77 0.19
N ARG A 149 -43.21 -22.51 0.56
CA ARG A 149 -43.03 -23.03 1.92
C ARG A 149 -42.57 -21.94 2.91
N GLY A 150 -41.73 -21.01 2.46
CA GLY A 150 -41.19 -19.95 3.31
C GLY A 150 -40.30 -20.45 4.46
N GLY A 151 -40.07 -19.59 5.45
CA GLY A 151 -39.40 -19.96 6.70
C GLY A 151 -37.97 -20.51 6.54
N PRO A 152 -37.52 -21.43 7.42
CA PRO A 152 -36.20 -22.05 7.35
C PRO A 152 -35.94 -22.81 6.04
N VAL A 153 -36.97 -23.41 5.43
CA VAL A 153 -36.84 -24.19 4.19
C VAL A 153 -36.49 -23.29 3.00
N ALA A 154 -37.20 -22.15 2.84
CA ALA A 154 -36.87 -21.19 1.80
C ALA A 154 -35.46 -20.62 1.99
N ARG A 155 -35.08 -20.25 3.21
CA ARG A 155 -33.73 -19.73 3.49
C ARG A 155 -32.64 -20.78 3.22
N ALA A 156 -32.88 -22.04 3.56
CA ALA A 156 -31.98 -23.14 3.24
C ALA A 156 -31.83 -23.33 1.73
N PHE A 157 -32.92 -23.20 0.96
CA PHE A 157 -32.88 -23.22 -0.51
C PHE A 157 -31.98 -22.12 -1.06
N TYR A 158 -32.20 -20.86 -0.66
CA TYR A 158 -31.35 -19.75 -1.11
C TYR A 158 -29.89 -19.90 -0.65
N MET A 159 -29.65 -20.49 0.53
CA MET A 159 -28.29 -20.78 0.99
C MET A 159 -27.58 -21.78 0.07
N VAL A 160 -28.21 -22.92 -0.25
CA VAL A 160 -27.60 -23.91 -1.17
C VAL A 160 -27.49 -23.38 -2.60
N SER A 161 -28.39 -22.49 -3.03
CA SER A 161 -28.29 -21.84 -4.34
C SER A 161 -26.98 -21.08 -4.54
N ASN A 162 -26.41 -20.49 -3.48
CA ASN A 162 -25.11 -19.82 -3.54
C ASN A 162 -23.96 -20.80 -3.87
N TYR A 163 -24.04 -22.04 -3.35
CA TYR A 163 -23.05 -23.09 -3.60
C TYR A 163 -23.26 -23.77 -4.96
N ILE A 164 -24.51 -23.91 -5.40
CA ILE A 164 -24.82 -24.36 -6.76
C ILE A 164 -24.24 -23.37 -7.79
N LEU A 165 -24.38 -22.05 -7.57
CA LEU A 165 -23.73 -21.04 -8.41
C LEU A 165 -22.21 -21.22 -8.45
N GLN A 166 -21.56 -21.39 -7.29
CA GLN A 166 -20.11 -21.63 -7.26
C GLN A 166 -19.70 -22.86 -8.07
N TYR A 167 -20.47 -23.95 -7.95
CA TYR A 167 -20.22 -25.17 -8.70
C TYR A 167 -20.40 -24.94 -10.20
N GLU A 168 -21.44 -24.21 -10.63
CA GLU A 168 -21.63 -23.81 -12.03
C GLU A 168 -20.47 -22.93 -12.55
N ILE A 169 -19.99 -21.96 -11.76
CA ILE A 169 -18.79 -21.17 -12.11
C ILE A 169 -17.57 -22.07 -12.29
N THR A 170 -17.42 -23.10 -11.45
CA THR A 170 -16.30 -24.04 -11.56
C THR A 170 -16.37 -24.84 -12.85
N LEU A 171 -17.56 -25.25 -13.28
CA LEU A 171 -17.75 -25.91 -14.58
C LEU A 171 -17.42 -24.97 -15.74
N LEU A 172 -17.88 -23.71 -15.69
CA LEU A 172 -17.54 -22.70 -16.70
C LEU A 172 -16.02 -22.45 -16.78
N GLU A 173 -15.32 -22.42 -15.65
CA GLU A 173 -13.86 -22.30 -15.62
C GLU A 173 -13.19 -23.51 -16.31
N GLN A 174 -13.69 -24.73 -16.09
CA GLN A 174 -13.17 -25.94 -16.72
C GLN A 174 -13.42 -25.96 -18.23
N GLU A 175 -14.59 -25.52 -18.69
CA GLU A 175 -14.93 -25.39 -20.10
C GLU A 175 -14.07 -24.31 -20.78
N HIS A 176 -13.94 -23.13 -20.15
CA HIS A 176 -13.14 -22.02 -20.67
C HIS A 176 -11.65 -22.36 -20.77
N GLN A 177 -11.14 -23.23 -19.90
CA GLN A 177 -9.76 -23.73 -19.97
C GLN A 177 -9.47 -24.52 -21.25
N GLN A 178 -10.48 -25.11 -21.89
CA GLN A 178 -10.33 -25.82 -23.16
C GLN A 178 -10.23 -24.85 -24.36
N GLU A 179 -10.55 -23.57 -24.16
CA GLU A 179 -10.56 -22.54 -25.21
C GLU A 179 -9.76 -21.28 -24.81
N PRO A 180 -8.43 -21.40 -24.62
CA PRO A 180 -7.58 -20.32 -24.10
C PRO A 180 -7.49 -19.08 -25.02
N SER A 181 -8.00 -19.15 -26.25
CA SER A 181 -8.10 -18.03 -27.19
C SER A 181 -9.18 -17.00 -26.80
N LYS A 182 -10.08 -17.31 -25.86
CA LYS A 182 -11.17 -16.42 -25.41
C LYS A 182 -10.77 -15.39 -24.34
N GLY A 183 -9.47 -15.26 -24.05
CA GLY A 183 -8.97 -14.32 -23.06
C GLY A 183 -9.37 -14.69 -21.62
N ARG A 184 -9.49 -13.69 -20.73
CA ARG A 184 -9.85 -13.93 -19.31
C ARG A 184 -11.36 -14.08 -19.14
N LEU A 185 -11.78 -15.14 -18.44
CA LEU A 185 -13.18 -15.35 -18.04
C LEU A 185 -13.59 -14.34 -16.95
N VAL A 186 -14.75 -13.70 -17.13
CA VAL A 186 -15.38 -12.79 -16.18
C VAL A 186 -16.79 -13.31 -15.90
N VAL A 187 -17.15 -13.45 -14.63
CA VAL A 187 -18.51 -13.84 -14.23
C VAL A 187 -19.12 -12.69 -13.48
N VAL A 188 -20.21 -12.13 -14.01
CA VAL A 188 -20.96 -11.04 -13.39
C VAL A 188 -22.23 -11.60 -12.79
N VAL A 189 -22.41 -11.48 -11.47
CA VAL A 189 -23.43 -12.20 -10.70
C VAL A 189 -24.45 -11.21 -10.13
N ASP A 190 -25.74 -11.42 -10.45
CA ASP A 190 -26.87 -10.77 -9.77
C ASP A 190 -27.19 -11.52 -8.47
N ARG A 191 -26.78 -10.91 -7.34
CA ARG A 191 -26.91 -11.44 -5.97
C ARG A 191 -26.06 -12.68 -5.69
N TRP A 192 -25.50 -12.76 -4.48
CA TRP A 192 -24.88 -13.98 -3.96
C TRP A 192 -25.17 -14.15 -2.46
N TYR A 193 -24.22 -14.69 -1.70
CA TYR A 193 -24.37 -14.94 -0.25
C TYR A 193 -24.75 -13.67 0.54
N THR A 194 -24.20 -12.52 0.14
CA THR A 194 -24.49 -11.18 0.66
C THR A 194 -25.99 -10.90 0.74
N SER A 195 -26.72 -11.05 -0.37
CA SER A 195 -28.18 -10.92 -0.42
C SER A 195 -28.89 -11.93 0.49
N THR A 196 -28.42 -13.18 0.51
CA THR A 196 -29.05 -14.27 1.29
C THR A 196 -29.06 -13.95 2.79
N VAL A 197 -27.94 -13.46 3.34
CA VAL A 197 -27.83 -13.06 4.75
C VAL A 197 -28.60 -11.77 5.02
N ALA A 198 -28.38 -10.74 4.21
CA ALA A 198 -28.93 -9.41 4.46
C ALA A 198 -30.46 -9.41 4.50
N TYR A 199 -31.10 -10.02 3.50
CA TYR A 199 -32.56 -10.10 3.42
C TYR A 199 -33.16 -11.00 4.51
N SER A 200 -32.48 -12.10 4.85
CA SER A 200 -32.95 -13.03 5.86
C SER A 200 -32.86 -12.45 7.28
N CYS A 201 -31.86 -11.62 7.57
CA CYS A 201 -31.70 -10.96 8.86
C CYS A 201 -32.55 -9.70 8.99
N ALA A 202 -32.77 -8.96 7.89
CA ALA A 202 -33.56 -7.74 7.89
C ALA A 202 -35.08 -7.98 7.99
N TRP A 203 -35.55 -9.17 7.60
CA TRP A 203 -36.97 -9.51 7.55
C TRP A 203 -37.46 -10.24 8.82
N LYS A 204 -38.28 -9.52 9.61
CA LYS A 204 -39.12 -10.00 10.75
C LYS A 204 -38.39 -10.74 11.89
N ASN A 205 -37.29 -10.18 12.40
CA ASN A 205 -36.72 -10.65 13.67
C ASN A 205 -36.39 -9.54 14.67
N THR A 206 -37.03 -8.38 14.54
CA THR A 206 -36.70 -7.22 15.38
C THR A 206 -37.92 -6.40 15.74
N THR A 207 -37.94 -5.93 16.99
CA THR A 207 -38.99 -5.16 17.64
C THR A 207 -39.15 -3.72 17.10
N GLY A 208 -38.95 -3.49 15.80
CA GLY A 208 -39.42 -2.29 15.09
C GLY A 208 -38.50 -1.07 15.02
N ALA A 209 -37.18 -1.22 14.83
CA ALA A 209 -36.29 -0.07 14.56
C ALA A 209 -35.08 -0.45 13.66
N ALA A 210 -34.50 0.49 12.90
CA ALA A 210 -33.29 0.25 12.10
C ALA A 210 -32.07 -0.22 12.94
N SER A 211 -31.98 0.22 14.20
CA SER A 211 -30.94 -0.16 15.18
C SER A 211 -30.96 -1.63 15.58
N SER A 212 -32.00 -2.37 15.21
CA SER A 212 -32.16 -3.74 15.64
C SER A 212 -31.23 -4.71 14.92
N ILE A 213 -30.78 -4.38 13.71
CA ILE A 213 -29.73 -5.18 13.05
C ILE A 213 -28.40 -5.05 13.82
N ASP A 214 -28.15 -3.90 14.46
CA ASP A 214 -26.95 -3.64 15.27
C ASP A 214 -26.95 -4.49 16.55
N SER A 215 -28.13 -4.92 17.02
CA SER A 215 -28.26 -5.85 18.15
C SER A 215 -27.80 -7.28 17.82
N LEU A 216 -27.75 -7.63 16.54
CA LEU A 216 -27.15 -8.90 16.10
C LEU A 216 -25.64 -8.77 16.21
N ALA A 217 -25.02 -9.64 17.00
CA ALA A 217 -23.58 -9.69 17.17
C ALA A 217 -22.87 -9.70 15.80
N SER A 218 -21.77 -8.96 15.68
CA SER A 218 -20.86 -8.95 14.51
C SER A 218 -20.07 -10.26 14.34
N GLY A 219 -20.61 -11.36 14.84
CA GLY A 219 -20.03 -12.69 14.86
C GLY A 219 -20.08 -13.43 13.52
N PRO A 220 -20.18 -14.77 13.53
CA PRO A 220 -20.11 -15.62 12.34
C PRO A 220 -21.18 -15.31 11.28
N LEU A 221 -22.33 -14.77 11.70
CA LEU A 221 -23.49 -14.49 10.84
C LEU A 221 -23.17 -13.65 9.60
N PHE A 222 -22.44 -12.55 9.78
CA PHE A 222 -22.07 -11.64 8.70
C PHE A 222 -20.72 -12.00 8.06
N SER A 223 -20.08 -13.08 8.52
CA SER A 223 -18.83 -13.54 7.93
C SER A 223 -19.10 -14.33 6.65
N TRP A 224 -18.25 -14.12 5.65
CA TRP A 224 -18.30 -14.91 4.43
C TRP A 224 -17.90 -16.38 4.72
N PRO A 225 -18.67 -17.39 4.25
CA PRO A 225 -18.40 -18.79 4.54
C PRO A 225 -17.02 -19.21 4.04
N VAL A 226 -16.34 -20.07 4.80
CA VAL A 226 -14.94 -20.44 4.52
C VAL A 226 -14.78 -21.34 3.31
N ASP A 227 -15.81 -22.11 3.03
CA ASP A 227 -15.96 -23.06 1.93
C ASP A 227 -16.66 -22.47 0.70
N LEU A 228 -17.13 -21.21 0.79
CA LEU A 228 -17.69 -20.46 -0.33
C LEU A 228 -16.65 -19.46 -0.86
N ARG A 229 -16.45 -19.44 -2.17
CA ARG A 229 -15.58 -18.51 -2.89
C ARG A 229 -16.05 -17.08 -2.66
N ALA A 230 -15.18 -16.22 -2.16
CA ALA A 230 -15.43 -14.79 -2.10
C ALA A 230 -15.36 -14.16 -3.51
N PRO A 231 -16.16 -13.10 -3.78
CA PRO A 231 -16.04 -12.35 -5.03
C PRO A 231 -14.75 -11.55 -5.07
N ASP A 232 -14.27 -11.26 -6.28
CA ASP A 232 -13.12 -10.38 -6.48
C ASP A 232 -13.55 -8.91 -6.32
N VAL A 233 -14.72 -8.58 -6.86
CA VAL A 233 -15.36 -7.26 -6.75
C VAL A 233 -16.82 -7.42 -6.36
N LEU A 234 -17.28 -6.60 -5.42
CA LEU A 234 -18.67 -6.47 -5.02
C LEU A 234 -19.12 -5.01 -5.23
N PHE A 235 -20.03 -4.80 -6.18
CA PHE A 235 -20.71 -3.54 -6.37
C PHE A 235 -21.96 -3.45 -5.50
N LEU A 236 -22.03 -2.45 -4.64
CA LEU A 236 -23.18 -2.15 -3.81
C LEU A 236 -23.95 -0.97 -4.41
N LEU A 237 -25.10 -1.22 -5.02
CA LEU A 237 -25.93 -0.18 -5.63
C LEU A 237 -26.71 0.59 -4.56
N GLN A 238 -26.39 1.87 -4.41
CA GLN A 238 -27.11 2.80 -3.55
C GLN A 238 -28.13 3.59 -4.37
N VAL A 239 -29.41 3.51 -3.98
CA VAL A 239 -30.51 4.19 -4.67
C VAL A 239 -31.42 4.84 -3.64
N GLU A 240 -31.88 6.05 -3.93
CA GLU A 240 -32.90 6.72 -3.14
C GLU A 240 -34.25 6.00 -3.28
N ASP A 241 -35.02 5.97 -2.20
CA ASP A 241 -36.29 5.24 -2.19
C ASP A 241 -37.31 5.82 -3.18
N SER A 242 -37.30 7.14 -3.41
CA SER A 242 -38.09 7.82 -4.44
C SER A 242 -37.82 7.26 -5.84
N VAL A 243 -36.54 7.24 -6.23
CA VAL A 243 -36.06 6.72 -7.53
C VAL A 243 -36.34 5.22 -7.65
N ARG A 244 -36.14 4.46 -6.57
CA ARG A 244 -36.47 3.03 -6.52
C ARG A 244 -37.96 2.79 -6.79
N ARG A 245 -38.85 3.51 -6.10
CA ARG A 245 -40.31 3.39 -6.28
C ARG A 245 -40.74 3.74 -7.70
N GLU A 246 -40.19 4.79 -8.28
CA GLU A 246 -40.45 5.17 -9.68
C GLU A 246 -40.05 4.05 -10.66
N ARG A 247 -38.90 3.42 -10.45
CA ARG A 247 -38.44 2.28 -11.26
C ARG A 247 -39.34 1.06 -11.12
N VAL A 248 -39.76 0.75 -9.89
CA VAL A 248 -40.70 -0.34 -9.61
C VAL A 248 -42.06 -0.07 -10.26
N GLN A 249 -42.57 1.16 -10.18
CA GLN A 249 -43.82 1.55 -10.84
C GLN A 249 -43.71 1.46 -12.37
N SER A 250 -42.63 1.97 -12.94
CA SER A 250 -42.35 1.88 -14.37
C SER A 250 -42.26 0.42 -14.85
N ARG A 251 -41.69 -0.47 -14.04
CA ARG A 251 -41.64 -1.92 -14.31
C ARG A 251 -43.04 -2.53 -14.29
N ARG A 252 -43.86 -2.23 -13.28
CA ARG A 252 -45.25 -2.70 -13.16
C ARG A 252 -46.09 -2.24 -14.36
N GLN A 253 -45.89 -1.01 -14.84
CA GLN A 253 -46.59 -0.48 -16.03
C GLN A 253 -46.16 -1.18 -17.33
N LYS A 254 -44.87 -1.51 -17.48
CA LYS A 254 -44.35 -2.24 -18.65
C LYS A 254 -44.74 -3.73 -18.68
N GLN A 255 -45.10 -4.31 -17.53
CA GLN A 255 -45.31 -5.75 -17.35
C GLN A 255 -46.79 -6.16 -17.16
N GLN A 256 -47.76 -5.27 -17.43
CA GLN A 256 -49.21 -5.56 -17.37
C GLN A 256 -49.69 -6.70 -18.30
N SER A 257 -48.80 -7.38 -19.04
CA SER A 257 -49.11 -8.50 -19.94
C SER A 257 -48.66 -9.89 -19.44
N THR A 258 -48.03 -10.04 -18.26
CA THR A 258 -47.67 -11.37 -17.70
C THR A 258 -48.00 -11.53 -16.20
N PRO A 259 -48.76 -12.57 -15.79
CA PRO A 259 -49.16 -12.81 -14.38
C PRO A 259 -48.02 -13.10 -13.39
N ASP A 260 -46.82 -13.48 -13.85
CA ASP A 260 -45.66 -13.88 -13.03
C ASP A 260 -44.72 -12.72 -12.63
N SER A 261 -45.11 -11.47 -12.85
CA SER A 261 -44.24 -10.29 -12.66
C SER A 261 -44.24 -9.70 -11.25
N PHE A 262 -45.01 -10.26 -10.31
CA PHE A 262 -45.09 -9.77 -8.93
C PHE A 262 -43.86 -10.18 -8.11
N ASN A 263 -43.03 -9.21 -7.70
CA ASN A 263 -41.96 -9.43 -6.72
C ASN A 263 -42.47 -9.12 -5.30
N PRO A 264 -42.59 -10.11 -4.41
CA PRO A 264 -43.08 -9.89 -3.04
C PRO A 264 -42.22 -8.91 -2.23
N TRP A 265 -40.95 -8.75 -2.55
CA TRP A 265 -40.07 -7.81 -1.85
C TRP A 265 -40.37 -6.36 -2.18
N ASP A 266 -40.90 -6.06 -3.36
CA ASP A 266 -41.32 -4.69 -3.70
C ASP A 266 -42.45 -4.25 -2.78
N GLN A 267 -43.44 -5.13 -2.54
CA GLN A 267 -44.53 -4.86 -1.59
C GLN A 267 -44.01 -4.74 -0.16
N ARG A 268 -43.10 -5.62 0.28
CA ARG A 268 -42.54 -5.59 1.64
C ARG A 268 -41.74 -4.32 1.92
N LEU A 269 -41.01 -3.81 0.92
CA LEU A 269 -40.27 -2.55 1.01
C LEU A 269 -41.22 -1.35 1.03
N ASP A 270 -42.36 -1.43 0.37
CA ASP A 270 -43.40 -0.39 0.43
C ASP A 270 -44.15 -0.42 1.78
N ASP A 271 -44.38 -1.61 2.35
CA ASP A 271 -45.09 -1.82 3.62
C ASP A 271 -44.25 -1.44 4.86
N ASP A 272 -42.92 -1.58 4.80
CA ASP A 272 -41.99 -1.27 5.90
C ASP A 272 -40.90 -0.28 5.44
N PRO A 273 -41.06 1.03 5.74
CA PRO A 273 -40.12 2.06 5.32
C PRO A 273 -38.68 1.86 5.81
N GLN A 274 -38.48 1.14 6.92
CA GLN A 274 -37.14 0.90 7.49
C GLN A 274 -36.51 -0.41 6.97
N LEU A 275 -37.25 -1.23 6.21
CA LEU A 275 -36.73 -2.50 5.71
C LEU A 275 -35.55 -2.29 4.74
N GLY A 276 -35.63 -1.28 3.88
CA GLY A 276 -34.56 -0.96 2.94
C GLY A 276 -33.24 -0.63 3.65
N GLU A 277 -33.30 0.20 4.69
CA GLU A 277 -32.13 0.56 5.50
C GLU A 277 -31.53 -0.67 6.20
N ARG A 278 -32.37 -1.54 6.78
CA ARG A 278 -31.89 -2.76 7.44
C ARG A 278 -31.21 -3.71 6.46
N ILE A 279 -31.75 -3.86 5.25
CA ILE A 279 -31.13 -4.69 4.21
C ILE A 279 -29.78 -4.10 3.80
N MET A 280 -29.70 -2.79 3.55
CA MET A 280 -28.44 -2.15 3.15
C MET A 280 -27.36 -2.27 4.22
N ARG A 281 -27.70 -2.06 5.50
CA ARG A 281 -26.78 -2.32 6.62
C ARG A 281 -26.31 -3.77 6.68
N GLY A 282 -27.19 -4.73 6.39
CA GLY A 282 -26.83 -6.13 6.30
C GLY A 282 -25.82 -6.41 5.18
N LEU A 283 -26.03 -5.81 4.01
CA LEU A 283 -25.10 -5.91 2.87
C LEU A 283 -23.74 -5.30 3.21
N GLU A 284 -23.72 -4.12 3.84
CA GLU A 284 -22.51 -3.42 4.25
C GLU A 284 -21.68 -4.24 5.25
N ARG A 285 -22.32 -4.84 6.27
CA ARG A 285 -21.61 -5.68 7.26
C ARG A 285 -20.97 -6.92 6.66
N VAL A 286 -21.63 -7.57 5.69
CA VAL A 286 -21.01 -8.68 4.96
C VAL A 286 -19.88 -8.17 4.06
N GLY A 287 -20.06 -7.00 3.43
CA GLY A 287 -19.02 -6.30 2.66
C GLY A 287 -17.77 -5.98 3.48
N GLU A 288 -17.92 -5.44 4.69
CA GLU A 288 -16.81 -5.18 5.61
C GLU A 288 -16.03 -6.46 5.93
N SER A 289 -16.73 -7.58 6.16
CA SER A 289 -16.08 -8.88 6.36
C SER A 289 -15.31 -9.35 5.12
N LEU A 290 -15.79 -9.04 3.92
CA LEU A 290 -15.11 -9.37 2.66
C LEU A 290 -13.82 -8.57 2.48
N VAL A 291 -13.85 -7.27 2.78
CA VAL A 291 -12.64 -6.42 2.73
C VAL A 291 -11.62 -6.87 3.76
N THR A 292 -12.03 -6.99 5.02
CA THR A 292 -11.11 -7.22 6.15
C THR A 292 -10.54 -8.64 6.21
N LYS A 293 -11.30 -9.66 5.77
CA LYS A 293 -10.89 -11.08 5.91
C LYS A 293 -10.60 -11.80 4.60
N ARG A 294 -11.04 -11.27 3.44
CA ARG A 294 -10.94 -11.95 2.13
C ARG A 294 -10.25 -11.14 1.05
N GLY A 295 -9.97 -9.86 1.29
CA GLY A 295 -9.30 -8.99 0.33
C GLY A 295 -10.14 -8.62 -0.89
N SER A 296 -11.45 -8.86 -0.87
CA SER A 296 -12.38 -8.45 -1.93
C SER A 296 -12.52 -6.94 -1.96
N ARG A 297 -12.79 -6.38 -3.14
CA ARG A 297 -13.11 -4.95 -3.28
C ARG A 297 -14.60 -4.72 -3.16
N VAL A 298 -15.00 -3.90 -2.21
CA VAL A 298 -16.41 -3.48 -2.04
C VAL A 298 -16.54 -2.04 -2.48
N ILE A 299 -17.36 -1.79 -3.49
CA ILE A 299 -17.46 -0.50 -4.17
C ILE A 299 -18.93 -0.07 -4.18
N SER A 300 -19.21 1.08 -3.58
CA SER A 300 -20.55 1.66 -3.62
C SER A 300 -20.75 2.44 -4.92
N LEU A 301 -21.82 2.15 -5.66
CA LEU A 301 -22.18 2.85 -6.89
C LEU A 301 -23.45 3.65 -6.69
N ASN A 302 -23.46 4.89 -7.15
CA ASN A 302 -24.63 5.75 -7.10
C ASN A 302 -25.64 5.37 -8.18
N ALA A 303 -26.58 4.50 -7.83
CA ALA A 303 -27.62 4.04 -8.73
C ALA A 303 -28.75 5.06 -8.96
N ASN A 304 -28.67 6.29 -8.41
CA ASN A 304 -29.60 7.36 -8.78
C ASN A 304 -29.33 7.94 -10.18
N GLN A 305 -28.13 7.72 -10.70
CA GLN A 305 -27.71 8.18 -12.02
C GLN A 305 -28.37 7.37 -13.16
N SER A 306 -28.11 7.78 -14.40
CA SER A 306 -28.55 7.02 -15.59
C SER A 306 -27.86 5.66 -15.67
N GLN A 307 -28.50 4.67 -16.29
CA GLN A 307 -27.94 3.33 -16.46
C GLN A 307 -26.57 3.33 -17.16
N GLN A 308 -26.33 4.30 -18.07
CA GLN A 308 -25.06 4.42 -18.77
C GLN A 308 -23.96 4.94 -17.85
N GLN A 309 -24.23 5.92 -16.99
CA GLN A 309 -23.24 6.45 -16.06
C GLN A 309 -22.84 5.40 -15.03
N VAL A 310 -23.81 4.70 -14.43
CA VAL A 310 -23.53 3.59 -13.49
C VAL A 310 -22.68 2.50 -14.14
N LEU A 311 -22.92 2.21 -15.43
CA LEU A 311 -22.12 1.25 -16.19
C LEU A 311 -20.68 1.74 -16.39
N GLU A 312 -20.48 3.00 -16.77
CA GLU A 312 -19.12 3.54 -16.97
C GLU A 312 -18.34 3.63 -15.65
N ASP A 313 -18.98 4.03 -14.55
CA ASP A 313 -18.38 4.02 -13.21
C ASP A 313 -17.96 2.60 -12.80
N ALA A 314 -18.85 1.63 -12.97
CA ALA A 314 -18.54 0.23 -12.71
C ALA A 314 -17.37 -0.26 -13.58
N MET A 315 -17.37 0.08 -14.88
CA MET A 315 -16.29 -0.28 -15.79
C MET A 315 -14.96 0.36 -15.37
N GLN A 316 -14.93 1.63 -14.97
CA GLN A 316 -13.70 2.30 -14.52
C GLN A 316 -13.05 1.55 -13.35
N HIS A 317 -13.86 1.16 -12.36
CA HIS A 317 -13.38 0.38 -11.23
C HIS A 317 -12.90 -1.02 -11.64
N VAL A 318 -13.61 -1.70 -12.54
CA VAL A 318 -13.15 -2.99 -13.05
C VAL A 318 -11.85 -2.86 -13.86
N HIS A 319 -11.68 -1.80 -14.66
CA HIS A 319 -10.42 -1.55 -15.36
C HIS A 319 -9.27 -1.32 -14.38
N GLN A 320 -9.52 -0.62 -13.28
CA GLN A 320 -8.52 -0.47 -12.22
C GLN A 320 -8.08 -1.85 -11.71
N VAL A 321 -9.04 -2.75 -11.43
CA VAL A 321 -8.77 -4.14 -11.00
C VAL A 321 -8.03 -4.96 -12.06
N PHE A 322 -8.29 -4.74 -13.36
CA PHE A 322 -7.53 -5.38 -14.43
C PHE A 322 -6.13 -4.80 -14.63
N SER A 323 -5.97 -3.49 -14.44
CA SER A 323 -4.71 -2.76 -14.61
C SER A 323 -3.75 -3.00 -13.45
N GLU A 324 -4.31 -3.20 -12.27
CA GLU A 324 -3.61 -3.75 -11.12
C GLU A 324 -3.28 -5.20 -11.44
N ARG A 325 -2.03 -5.42 -11.87
CA ARG A 325 -1.53 -6.78 -12.08
C ARG A 325 -1.85 -7.57 -10.81
N PRO A 326 -2.55 -8.73 -10.88
CA PRO A 326 -2.62 -9.62 -9.74
C PRO A 326 -1.18 -9.80 -9.29
N ILE A 327 -0.88 -9.42 -8.05
CA ILE A 327 0.45 -9.54 -7.48
C ILE A 327 0.80 -11.01 -7.61
N HIS A 328 1.55 -11.34 -8.66
CA HIS A 328 2.05 -12.68 -8.86
C HIS A 328 3.17 -12.78 -7.86
N PRO A 329 3.01 -13.50 -6.74
CA PRO A 329 3.93 -13.39 -5.62
C PRO A 329 5.35 -13.63 -6.13
N LEU A 330 5.57 -14.61 -7.00
CA LEU A 330 6.89 -14.92 -7.56
C LEU A 330 7.54 -13.84 -8.44
N SER A 331 6.79 -12.94 -9.10
CA SER A 331 7.40 -11.91 -9.97
C SER A 331 7.79 -10.65 -9.19
N GLN A 332 6.96 -10.22 -8.24
CA GLN A 332 7.32 -9.16 -7.28
C GLN A 332 8.30 -9.65 -6.21
N PHE A 333 8.16 -10.90 -5.77
CA PHE A 333 9.10 -11.59 -4.89
C PHE A 333 10.50 -11.43 -5.45
N LYS A 334 10.72 -11.63 -6.75
CA LYS A 334 12.07 -11.47 -7.31
C LYS A 334 12.66 -10.07 -7.14
N ARG A 335 11.89 -9.00 -7.04
CA ARG A 335 12.40 -7.62 -7.17
C ARG A 335 12.26 -6.73 -5.93
N GLN A 336 11.24 -6.97 -5.11
CA GLN A 336 10.90 -6.08 -4.00
C GLN A 336 10.75 -6.89 -2.69
N PRO A 337 11.86 -7.24 -2.02
CA PRO A 337 11.82 -8.11 -0.84
C PRO A 337 11.00 -7.50 0.31
N LEU A 338 11.03 -6.17 0.50
CA LEU A 338 10.24 -5.49 1.52
C LEU A 338 8.73 -5.53 1.23
N ALA A 339 8.33 -5.34 -0.04
CA ALA A 339 6.93 -5.48 -0.44
C ALA A 339 6.44 -6.92 -0.27
N CYS A 340 7.31 -7.90 -0.56
CA CYS A 340 7.01 -9.30 -0.30
C CYS A 340 6.90 -9.59 1.21
N PHE A 341 7.81 -9.08 2.03
CA PHE A 341 7.76 -9.21 3.48
C PHE A 341 6.49 -8.60 4.08
N GLN A 342 6.09 -7.40 3.61
CA GLN A 342 4.82 -6.75 3.96
C GLN A 342 3.63 -7.61 3.54
N TRP A 343 3.62 -8.10 2.30
CA TRP A 343 2.55 -8.96 1.80
C TRP A 343 2.40 -10.22 2.66
N VAL A 344 3.48 -10.98 2.89
CA VAL A 344 3.46 -12.18 3.74
C VAL A 344 2.97 -11.83 5.15
N SER A 345 3.44 -10.72 5.72
CA SER A 345 2.99 -10.27 7.05
C SER A 345 1.50 -9.95 7.07
N SER A 346 0.95 -9.39 5.99
CA SER A 346 -0.48 -9.10 5.87
C SER A 346 -1.33 -10.36 5.74
N GLU A 347 -0.86 -11.40 5.04
CA GLU A 347 -1.54 -12.69 4.95
C GLU A 347 -1.63 -13.39 6.32
N LEU A 348 -0.66 -13.12 7.21
CA LEU A 348 -0.68 -13.57 8.60
C LEU A 348 -1.48 -12.65 9.54
N SER A 349 -2.21 -11.66 9.00
CA SER A 349 -2.93 -10.63 9.77
C SER A 349 -2.04 -9.83 10.74
N LEU A 350 -0.74 -9.71 10.44
CA LEU A 350 0.21 -8.98 11.28
C LEU A 350 0.26 -7.48 10.96
N CYS A 351 -0.06 -7.12 9.72
CA CYS A 351 -0.11 -5.74 9.26
C CYS A 351 -1.23 -5.50 8.24
N ASP A 352 -1.60 -4.25 8.07
CA ASP A 352 -2.47 -3.80 7.00
C ASP A 352 -1.75 -3.93 5.64
N ARG A 353 -2.46 -4.43 4.64
CA ARG A 353 -1.87 -4.73 3.33
C ARG A 353 -1.45 -3.47 2.58
N THR A 354 -2.21 -2.39 2.71
CA THR A 354 -2.01 -1.15 1.93
C THR A 354 -0.96 -0.25 2.57
N THR A 355 -1.08 -0.02 3.87
CA THR A 355 -0.24 0.91 4.63
C THR A 355 1.00 0.24 5.23
N GLY A 356 1.00 -1.09 5.35
CA GLY A 356 2.05 -1.85 6.01
C GLY A 356 2.11 -1.62 7.52
N ARG A 357 1.17 -0.87 8.10
CA ARG A 357 1.09 -0.62 9.55
C ARG A 357 0.68 -1.88 10.29
N ARG A 358 1.26 -2.10 11.46
CA ARG A 358 0.94 -3.22 12.35
C ARG A 358 -0.56 -3.29 12.65
N GLY A 359 -1.13 -4.48 12.55
CA GLY A 359 -2.51 -4.76 12.93
C GLY A 359 -2.75 -4.54 14.43
N LYS A 360 -3.98 -4.21 14.80
CA LYS A 360 -4.36 -4.00 16.20
C LYS A 360 -4.10 -5.26 17.02
N HIS A 361 -3.26 -5.16 18.06
CA HIS A 361 -2.82 -6.28 18.91
C HIS A 361 -2.02 -7.39 18.21
N ALA A 362 -1.62 -7.22 16.95
CA ALA A 362 -0.83 -8.23 16.24
C ALA A 362 0.53 -8.44 16.94
N PRO A 363 0.98 -9.67 17.21
CA PRO A 363 2.29 -9.94 17.82
C PRO A 363 3.43 -9.87 16.79
N TRP A 364 3.57 -8.74 16.10
CA TRP A 364 4.56 -8.56 15.03
C TRP A 364 5.88 -8.01 15.58
N ALA A 365 6.91 -8.86 15.68
CA ALA A 365 8.22 -8.52 16.22
C ALA A 365 9.33 -9.34 15.55
N PHE A 366 10.53 -8.78 15.48
CA PHE A 366 11.72 -9.48 14.98
C PHE A 366 12.89 -9.37 15.96
N GLN A 367 13.87 -10.25 15.80
CA GLN A 367 15.13 -10.19 16.53
C GLN A 367 16.12 -9.36 15.71
N ILE A 368 16.76 -8.40 16.35
CA ILE A 368 17.73 -7.50 15.73
C ILE A 368 19.04 -7.58 16.51
N ALA A 369 20.15 -7.71 15.80
CA ALA A 369 21.49 -7.71 16.35
C ALA A 369 22.29 -6.56 15.76
N TRP A 370 23.01 -5.82 16.60
CA TRP A 370 23.92 -4.78 16.15
C TRP A 370 25.17 -4.72 17.02
N ASN A 371 26.27 -4.22 16.44
CA ASN A 371 27.52 -4.06 17.17
C ASN A 371 27.44 -2.74 17.97
N ASN A 372 27.71 -2.79 19.27
CA ASN A 372 27.92 -1.57 20.04
C ASN A 372 29.17 -0.86 19.52
N ASN A 373 29.01 0.36 19.01
CA ASN A 373 30.12 1.14 18.50
C ASN A 373 31.04 1.54 19.68
N PRO A 374 32.32 1.12 19.72
CA PRO A 374 33.23 1.44 20.82
C PRO A 374 33.49 2.96 20.99
N ARG A 375 33.13 3.80 19.99
CA ARG A 375 33.25 5.26 20.09
C ARG A 375 32.39 5.90 21.19
N MET A 376 31.36 5.22 21.72
CA MET A 376 30.55 5.77 22.83
C MET A 376 31.29 5.87 24.17
N HIS A 377 32.48 5.27 24.32
CA HIS A 377 33.24 5.30 25.58
C HIS A 377 34.43 6.28 25.59
N HIS A 378 34.48 7.25 24.67
CA HIS A 378 35.67 8.08 24.46
C HIS A 378 36.06 9.05 25.58
N HIS A 379 35.31 9.18 26.69
CA HIS A 379 35.70 10.14 27.71
C HIS A 379 36.60 9.64 28.84
N HIS A 380 36.62 8.36 29.23
CA HIS A 380 37.45 7.92 30.37
C HIS A 380 38.03 6.50 30.21
N SER A 381 39.08 6.31 29.42
CA SER A 381 40.14 5.31 29.67
C SER A 381 41.10 5.21 28.48
N LYS A 382 42.39 5.48 28.72
CA LYS A 382 43.45 5.55 27.71
C LYS A 382 43.99 4.18 27.25
N LYS A 383 43.32 3.06 27.53
CA LYS A 383 43.79 1.70 27.16
C LYS A 383 42.65 0.67 27.02
N ILE A 384 41.76 0.83 26.04
CA ILE A 384 40.93 -0.30 25.56
C ILE A 384 41.32 -0.56 24.12
N SER A 385 42.40 -1.31 23.95
CA SER A 385 42.77 -1.95 22.70
C SER A 385 41.75 -3.06 22.39
N ASP A 386 41.12 -2.97 21.22
CA ASP A 386 40.57 -4.08 20.41
C ASP A 386 39.65 -5.12 21.06
N ALA A 387 39.06 -4.86 22.23
CA ALA A 387 38.06 -5.75 22.79
C ALA A 387 36.83 -5.80 21.88
N ILE A 388 36.70 -6.88 21.11
CA ILE A 388 35.52 -7.20 20.30
C ILE A 388 34.32 -7.28 21.24
N ILE A 389 33.52 -6.22 21.30
CA ILE A 389 32.28 -6.22 22.09
C ILE A 389 31.27 -7.10 21.35
N SER A 390 30.71 -8.09 22.06
CA SER A 390 29.65 -8.94 21.50
C SER A 390 28.46 -8.11 21.02
N PRO A 391 27.81 -8.47 19.90
CA PRO A 391 26.64 -7.75 19.41
C PRO A 391 25.50 -7.80 20.42
N VAL A 392 24.76 -6.70 20.52
CA VAL A 392 23.54 -6.62 21.34
C VAL A 392 22.40 -7.22 20.53
N LEU A 393 21.79 -8.28 21.05
CA LEU A 393 20.59 -8.90 20.49
C LEU A 393 19.36 -8.38 21.24
N LYS A 394 18.37 -7.85 20.51
CA LYS A 394 17.08 -7.41 21.06
C LYS A 394 15.92 -7.96 20.25
N THR A 395 14.77 -8.15 20.90
CA THR A 395 13.48 -8.36 20.22
C THR A 395 12.75 -7.03 20.17
N VAL A 396 12.36 -6.59 18.97
CA VAL A 396 11.68 -5.31 18.75
C VAL A 396 10.37 -5.53 18.00
N GLY A 397 9.33 -4.79 18.40
CA GLY A 397 8.04 -4.81 17.71
C GLY A 397 8.12 -4.02 16.41
N ILE A 398 7.64 -4.61 15.31
CA ILE A 398 7.51 -3.91 14.03
C ILE A 398 6.35 -2.93 14.15
N HIS A 399 6.58 -1.68 13.79
CA HIS A 399 5.53 -0.68 13.68
C HIS A 399 4.91 -0.68 12.28
N SER A 400 5.74 -0.59 11.26
CA SER A 400 5.32 -0.67 9.87
C SER A 400 6.43 -1.16 8.95
N VAL A 401 6.06 -1.65 7.77
CA VAL A 401 6.98 -2.00 6.68
C VAL A 401 6.52 -1.28 5.43
N ASN A 402 7.48 -0.72 4.70
CA ASN A 402 7.26 -0.21 3.35
C ASN A 402 8.54 -0.42 2.51
N GLU A 403 8.57 0.08 1.29
CA GLU A 403 9.69 -0.02 0.35
C GLU A 403 11.00 0.64 0.83
N THR A 404 10.92 1.55 1.80
CA THR A 404 12.08 2.26 2.37
C THR A 404 12.73 1.46 3.50
N GLY A 405 11.97 0.60 4.20
CA GLY A 405 12.50 -0.25 5.27
C GLY A 405 11.45 -0.72 6.26
N ILE A 406 11.94 -1.20 7.40
CA ILE A 406 11.13 -1.67 8.54
C ILE A 406 11.23 -0.64 9.66
N LEU A 407 10.12 0.00 10.00
CA LEU A 407 10.04 0.97 11.09
C LEU A 407 9.72 0.26 12.40
N PHE A 408 10.44 0.62 13.45
CA PHE A 408 10.21 0.17 14.82
C PHE A 408 10.61 1.26 15.81
N PHE A 409 10.18 1.10 17.05
CA PHE A 409 10.47 2.05 18.13
C PHE A 409 11.18 1.33 19.28
N MET A 410 12.16 2.01 19.86
CA MET A 410 12.85 1.55 21.06
C MET A 410 12.92 2.67 22.08
N ARG A 411 13.21 2.31 23.33
CA ARG A 411 13.57 3.28 24.36
C ARG A 411 14.73 4.14 23.86
N SER A 412 14.58 5.45 24.00
CA SER A 412 15.62 6.41 23.64
C SER A 412 16.89 6.08 24.44
N LEU A 413 18.02 5.97 23.76
CA LEU A 413 19.30 5.90 24.43
C LEU A 413 19.69 7.33 24.73
N LYS A 414 19.92 7.68 26.01
CA LYS A 414 20.38 9.02 26.44
C LYS A 414 21.71 9.48 25.80
N HIS A 415 22.27 8.70 24.87
CA HIS A 415 23.44 9.04 24.10
C HIS A 415 23.01 9.37 22.67
N ASP A 416 23.26 10.61 22.26
CA ASP A 416 22.95 11.28 20.98
C ASP A 416 23.56 10.62 19.74
N SER A 417 23.39 9.31 19.56
CA SER A 417 23.77 8.64 18.33
C SER A 417 22.71 8.89 17.27
N THR A 418 22.76 10.07 16.67
CA THR A 418 22.13 10.37 15.37
C THR A 418 22.79 9.59 14.22
N ALA A 419 23.93 8.94 14.48
CA ALA A 419 24.61 8.11 13.51
C ALA A 419 23.85 6.80 13.25
N ALA A 420 23.69 6.48 11.97
CA ALA A 420 23.23 5.16 11.55
C ALA A 420 24.27 4.09 11.88
N PHE A 421 23.84 2.84 12.10
CA PHE A 421 24.72 1.75 12.46
C PHE A 421 24.29 0.43 11.82
N ARG A 422 25.23 -0.51 11.66
CA ARG A 422 24.96 -1.80 11.01
C ARG A 422 24.15 -2.70 11.92
N ALA A 423 23.21 -3.43 11.33
CA ALA A 423 22.44 -4.43 12.03
C ALA A 423 22.11 -5.61 11.14
N SER A 424 21.84 -6.74 11.78
CA SER A 424 21.18 -7.88 11.17
C SER A 424 19.84 -8.11 11.85
N MET A 425 18.88 -8.64 11.10
CA MET A 425 17.58 -9.03 11.61
C MET A 425 17.26 -10.48 11.28
N VAL A 426 16.43 -11.09 12.14
CA VAL A 426 15.77 -12.36 11.90
C VAL A 426 14.31 -12.24 12.31
N TRP A 427 13.42 -12.64 11.41
CA TRP A 427 11.99 -12.76 11.67
C TRP A 427 11.54 -14.17 11.27
N ASN A 428 10.79 -14.83 12.16
CA ASN A 428 10.18 -16.13 11.88
C ASN A 428 8.67 -15.93 11.86
N GLY A 429 8.00 -16.40 10.81
CA GLY A 429 6.54 -16.35 10.72
C GLY A 429 5.96 -17.61 10.10
N GLY A 430 4.67 -17.84 10.37
CA GLY A 430 3.96 -19.06 9.98
C GLY A 430 4.00 -20.15 11.05
N GLU A 431 3.27 -21.23 10.79
CA GLU A 431 3.30 -22.46 11.61
C GLU A 431 4.11 -23.53 10.88
N TYR A 432 4.83 -24.36 11.63
CA TYR A 432 5.51 -25.52 11.08
C TYR A 432 4.53 -26.41 10.29
N PRO A 433 4.88 -26.91 9.08
CA PRO A 433 6.16 -26.79 8.37
C PRO A 433 6.23 -25.64 7.36
N TYR A 434 5.26 -24.73 7.36
CA TYR A 434 5.15 -23.61 6.41
C TYR A 434 5.83 -22.34 6.95
N GLU A 435 6.76 -22.52 7.88
CA GLU A 435 7.57 -21.45 8.46
C GLU A 435 8.38 -20.75 7.38
N GLN A 436 8.34 -19.43 7.42
CA GLN A 436 9.26 -18.58 6.70
C GLN A 436 10.22 -17.98 7.71
N GLN A 437 11.50 -18.14 7.46
CA GLN A 437 12.54 -17.43 8.18
C GLN A 437 13.10 -16.35 7.27
N TRP A 438 12.78 -15.11 7.61
CA TRP A 438 13.33 -13.93 6.96
C TRP A 438 14.55 -13.47 7.72
N ARG A 439 15.61 -13.13 6.98
CA ARG A 439 16.81 -12.54 7.54
C ARG A 439 17.18 -11.33 6.70
N GLY A 440 17.79 -10.35 7.35
CA GLY A 440 18.23 -9.13 6.69
C GLY A 440 19.55 -8.67 7.26
N GLU A 441 20.40 -8.13 6.40
CA GLU A 441 21.61 -7.40 6.79
C GLU A 441 21.49 -5.99 6.23
N GLY A 442 21.75 -4.99 7.06
CA GLY A 442 21.54 -3.61 6.66
C GLY A 442 22.01 -2.61 7.70
N MET A 443 21.32 -1.48 7.72
CA MET A 443 21.61 -0.38 8.63
C MET A 443 20.34 0.06 9.36
N ILE A 444 20.50 0.46 10.61
CA ILE A 444 19.48 1.15 11.38
C ILE A 444 19.76 2.64 11.24
N VAL A 445 18.73 3.37 10.81
CA VAL A 445 18.75 4.83 10.71
C VAL A 445 17.81 5.38 11.78
N PRO A 446 18.31 6.19 12.73
CA PRO A 446 17.44 6.89 13.67
C PRO A 446 16.56 7.89 12.91
N LEU A 447 15.31 8.04 13.35
CA LEU A 447 14.37 9.02 12.81
C LEU A 447 14.15 10.11 13.85
N SER A 448 14.11 11.36 13.42
CA SER A 448 13.70 12.47 14.27
C SER A 448 12.22 12.33 14.62
N TRP A 449 11.82 12.93 15.75
CA TRP A 449 10.41 12.98 16.11
C TRP A 449 9.60 13.77 15.07
N SER A 450 10.16 14.88 14.58
CA SER A 450 9.59 15.70 13.50
C SER A 450 9.37 14.90 12.20
N GLU A 451 10.30 14.02 11.79
CA GLU A 451 10.08 13.13 10.63
C GLU A 451 8.92 12.18 10.90
N CYS A 452 8.84 11.62 12.11
CA CYS A 452 7.77 10.68 12.46
C CYS A 452 6.40 11.35 12.51
N GLU A 453 6.30 12.55 13.08
CA GLU A 453 5.06 13.33 13.08
C GLU A 453 4.67 13.73 11.65
N PHE A 454 5.63 14.28 10.91
CA PHE A 454 5.40 14.72 9.54
C PHE A 454 4.90 13.57 8.67
N LEU A 455 5.48 12.38 8.76
CA LEU A 455 5.06 11.21 7.97
C LEU A 455 3.84 10.46 8.52
N ASP A 456 3.20 10.94 9.59
CA ASP A 456 2.15 10.21 10.32
C ASP A 456 2.61 8.79 10.70
N THR A 457 3.83 8.67 11.19
CA THR A 457 4.41 7.40 11.64
C THR A 457 4.76 7.40 13.11
N LEU A 458 4.15 8.28 13.90
CA LEU A 458 4.35 8.36 15.36
C LEU A 458 4.07 7.01 16.04
N PRO A 459 4.75 6.72 17.16
CA PRO A 459 4.54 5.48 17.90
C PRO A 459 3.10 5.42 18.45
N PRO A 460 2.51 4.22 18.56
CA PRO A 460 1.19 4.08 19.15
C PRO A 460 1.17 4.64 20.58
N PRO A 461 0.12 5.37 21.00
CA PRO A 461 0.02 5.92 22.36
C PRO A 461 0.17 4.84 23.45
N SER A 462 -0.22 3.61 23.13
CA SER A 462 -0.10 2.45 24.00
C SER A 462 1.35 2.04 24.29
N LEU A 463 2.25 2.24 23.33
CA LEU A 463 3.69 2.01 23.45
C LEU A 463 4.34 3.14 24.22
N VAL A 464 4.03 4.40 23.86
CA VAL A 464 4.50 5.61 24.57
C VAL A 464 4.21 5.51 26.06
N ALA A 465 2.96 5.23 26.42
CA ALA A 465 2.55 5.10 27.82
C ALA A 465 3.26 3.97 28.56
N TYR A 466 3.52 2.84 27.89
CA TYR A 466 4.19 1.70 28.53
C TYR A 466 5.68 1.98 28.76
N THR A 467 6.38 2.53 27.76
CA THR A 467 7.80 2.89 27.90
C THR A 467 7.98 3.98 28.94
N THR A 468 7.13 5.01 28.95
CA THR A 468 7.16 6.08 29.96
C THR A 468 6.96 5.52 31.36
N ALA A 469 5.99 4.62 31.54
CA ALA A 469 5.78 3.96 32.83
C ALA A 469 7.00 3.13 33.28
N CYS A 470 7.71 2.48 32.35
CA CYS A 470 8.95 1.78 32.65
C CYS A 470 10.04 2.75 33.11
N GLU A 471 10.21 3.89 32.43
CA GLU A 471 11.24 4.87 32.81
C GLU A 471 10.99 5.46 34.19
N GLU A 472 9.76 5.84 34.50
CA GLU A 472 9.37 6.34 35.83
C GLU A 472 9.59 5.29 36.93
N CYS A 473 9.51 4.00 36.60
CA CYS A 473 9.80 2.92 37.56
C CYS A 473 11.31 2.69 37.74
N ASP A 474 12.13 2.90 36.71
CA ASP A 474 13.59 2.69 36.74
C ASP A 474 14.32 3.75 37.57
N GLU A 475 13.78 4.97 37.70
CA GLU A 475 14.38 6.03 38.51
C GLU A 475 14.35 5.71 40.03
N GLY A 476 13.51 4.76 40.45
CA GLY A 476 13.61 4.11 41.75
C GLY A 476 14.63 2.98 41.69
N ASN A 477 15.77 3.13 42.36
CA ASN A 477 17.00 2.32 42.36
C ASN A 477 16.88 0.78 42.67
N ASP A 478 15.70 0.17 42.52
CA ASP A 478 15.28 -1.10 43.11
C ASP A 478 15.09 -2.25 42.08
N MET A 479 15.35 -2.02 40.78
CA MET A 479 15.01 -2.99 39.71
C MET A 479 16.09 -4.04 39.36
N LYS A 480 17.10 -4.26 40.21
CA LYS A 480 18.12 -5.29 39.93
C LYS A 480 17.67 -6.74 40.19
N SER A 481 16.42 -6.97 40.61
CA SER A 481 15.83 -8.31 40.75
C SER A 481 14.49 -8.43 40.02
N HIS A 482 14.18 -9.63 39.51
CA HIS A 482 12.94 -9.98 38.82
C HIS A 482 11.71 -9.15 39.23
N LEU A 483 11.04 -8.53 38.25
CA LEU A 483 9.79 -7.81 38.45
C LEU A 483 8.80 -8.69 39.23
N THR A 484 8.52 -8.31 40.47
CA THR A 484 7.48 -8.95 41.27
C THR A 484 6.12 -8.78 40.59
N SER A 485 5.16 -9.67 40.88
CA SER A 485 3.79 -9.54 40.37
C SER A 485 3.18 -8.18 40.70
N LYS A 486 3.49 -7.63 41.89
CA LYS A 486 3.07 -6.29 42.33
C LYS A 486 3.67 -5.17 41.48
N GLN A 487 4.96 -5.22 41.15
CA GLN A 487 5.59 -4.23 40.28
C GLN A 487 5.03 -4.30 38.85
N SER A 488 4.80 -5.50 38.32
CA SER A 488 4.16 -5.69 37.00
C SER A 488 2.73 -5.12 36.97
N GLN A 489 1.97 -5.27 38.06
CA GLN A 489 0.64 -4.67 38.18
C GLN A 489 0.71 -3.14 38.23
N ARG A 490 1.59 -2.57 39.06
CA ARG A 490 1.80 -1.11 39.13
C ARG A 490 2.19 -0.51 37.79
N LEU A 491 3.09 -1.17 37.06
CA LEU A 491 3.50 -0.77 35.71
C LEU A 491 2.30 -0.73 34.76
N ARG A 492 1.46 -1.76 34.78
CA ARG A 492 0.23 -1.81 33.95
C ARG A 492 -0.77 -0.72 34.33
N GLU A 493 -1.00 -0.50 35.61
CA GLU A 493 -1.88 0.56 36.10
C GLU A 493 -1.38 1.94 35.67
N ARG A 494 -0.07 2.18 35.79
CA ARG A 494 0.56 3.43 35.37
C ARG A 494 0.50 3.63 33.85
N ALA A 495 0.80 2.60 33.07
CA ALA A 495 0.66 2.65 31.61
C ALA A 495 -0.80 2.90 31.18
N MET A 496 -1.79 2.34 31.88
CA MET A 496 -3.20 2.59 31.61
C MET A 496 -3.61 4.03 31.97
N ALA A 497 -3.04 4.62 33.03
CA ALA A 497 -3.24 6.03 33.36
C ALA A 497 -2.63 6.94 32.29
N LEU A 498 -1.37 6.70 31.89
CA LEU A 498 -0.67 7.47 30.85
C LEU A 498 -1.32 7.32 29.46
N ARG A 499 -2.05 6.23 29.18
CA ARG A 499 -2.86 6.13 27.95
C ARG A 499 -4.04 7.10 27.92
N LYS A 500 -4.63 7.41 29.07
CA LYS A 500 -5.74 8.36 29.17
C LYS A 500 -5.27 9.80 29.09
N THR A 501 -4.07 10.05 29.60
CA THR A 501 -3.43 11.37 29.62
C THR A 501 -1.97 11.19 29.16
N PRO A 502 -1.74 11.12 27.84
CA PRO A 502 -0.39 10.95 27.30
C PRO A 502 0.49 12.15 27.69
N PRO A 503 1.79 11.92 27.93
CA PRO A 503 2.71 13.01 28.24
C PRO A 503 2.85 13.95 27.03
N PRO A 504 3.25 15.22 27.23
CA PRO A 504 3.54 16.15 26.13
C PRO A 504 4.55 15.57 25.12
N SER A 505 4.47 15.97 23.85
CA SER A 505 5.33 15.47 22.77
C SER A 505 6.82 15.53 23.12
N ALA A 506 7.29 16.65 23.71
CA ALA A 506 8.68 16.81 24.14
C ALA A 506 9.12 15.74 25.16
N GLN A 507 8.23 15.29 26.05
CA GLN A 507 8.54 14.17 26.95
C GLN A 507 8.53 12.83 26.19
N GLN A 508 7.61 12.63 25.25
CA GLN A 508 7.56 11.39 24.45
C GLN A 508 8.87 11.15 23.68
N GLU A 509 9.42 12.21 23.09
CA GLU A 509 10.68 12.19 22.36
C GLU A 509 11.87 11.77 23.24
N THR A 510 11.88 12.21 24.51
CA THR A 510 12.95 11.80 25.45
C THR A 510 12.90 10.32 25.83
N VAL A 511 11.72 9.69 25.74
CA VAL A 511 11.49 8.30 26.18
C VAL A 511 11.64 7.30 25.03
N LEU A 512 11.22 7.67 23.82
CA LEU A 512 11.17 6.78 22.67
C LEU A 512 11.85 7.39 21.45
N GLN A 513 12.61 6.56 20.74
CA GLN A 513 13.22 6.92 19.47
C GLN A 513 12.74 6.00 18.36
N GLY A 514 12.38 6.58 17.23
CA GLY A 514 12.03 5.88 16.01
C GLY A 514 13.28 5.40 15.27
N PHE A 515 13.22 4.20 14.71
CA PHE A 515 14.32 3.60 13.96
C PHE A 515 13.79 2.93 12.69
N ARG A 516 14.50 3.15 11.58
CA ARG A 516 14.26 2.44 10.32
C ARG A 516 15.38 1.46 10.05
N PHE A 517 15.07 0.17 9.97
CA PHE A 517 15.98 -0.82 9.41
C PHE A 517 15.90 -0.76 7.89
N VAL A 518 16.98 -0.31 7.25
CA VAL A 518 17.16 -0.25 5.80
C VAL A 518 18.00 -1.46 5.38
N PRO A 519 17.38 -2.53 4.84
CA PRO A 519 18.11 -3.70 4.42
C PRO A 519 18.96 -3.41 3.19
N LEU A 520 20.19 -3.91 3.21
CA LEU A 520 21.10 -3.99 2.06
C LEU A 520 21.06 -5.39 1.44
N ARG A 521 20.76 -6.39 2.25
CA ARG A 521 20.56 -7.77 1.84
C ARG A 521 19.36 -8.33 2.59
N MET A 522 18.54 -9.07 1.90
CA MET A 522 17.46 -9.84 2.51
C MET A 522 17.55 -11.28 2.02
N GLU A 523 17.15 -12.20 2.86
CA GLU A 523 16.93 -13.58 2.46
C GLU A 523 15.69 -14.13 3.13
N VAL A 524 15.02 -15.06 2.45
CA VAL A 524 13.95 -15.86 3.04
C VAL A 524 14.24 -17.32 2.79
N LEU A 525 14.17 -18.10 3.87
CA LEU A 525 14.07 -19.54 3.83
C LEU A 525 12.59 -19.89 3.91
N ALA A 526 12.01 -20.34 2.81
CA ALA A 526 10.60 -20.68 2.70
C ALA A 526 10.42 -22.21 2.73
N GLY A 527 9.57 -22.68 3.64
CA GLY A 527 9.28 -24.10 3.84
C GLY A 527 10.24 -24.79 4.81
N GLY A 528 9.77 -25.88 5.41
CA GLY A 528 10.50 -26.70 6.36
C GLY A 528 11.14 -27.95 5.71
N PRO A 529 11.82 -28.79 6.50
CA PRO A 529 12.40 -30.06 6.03
C PRO A 529 11.40 -31.00 5.36
N SER A 530 10.12 -30.89 5.72
CA SER A 530 9.01 -31.69 5.18
C SER A 530 8.31 -31.05 3.98
N SER A 531 8.73 -29.86 3.53
CA SER A 531 8.18 -29.24 2.32
C SER A 531 8.63 -30.02 1.08
N PRO A 532 7.75 -30.29 0.10
CA PRO A 532 8.13 -30.96 -1.15
C PRO A 532 9.21 -30.17 -1.91
N GLY A 533 10.36 -30.82 -2.15
CA GLY A 533 11.55 -30.16 -2.70
C GLY A 533 12.52 -29.57 -1.65
N GLY A 534 12.19 -29.69 -0.36
CA GLY A 534 12.95 -29.14 0.75
C GLY A 534 12.76 -27.63 0.93
N PRO A 535 13.46 -27.02 1.90
CA PRO A 535 13.41 -25.58 2.11
C PRO A 535 14.03 -24.84 0.92
N LEU A 536 13.34 -23.82 0.40
CA LEU A 536 13.85 -22.97 -0.67
C LEU A 536 14.41 -21.69 -0.09
N ARG A 537 15.65 -21.34 -0.48
CA ARG A 537 16.29 -20.09 -0.07
C ARG A 537 16.31 -19.11 -1.23
N TYR A 538 15.83 -17.91 -0.96
CA TYR A 538 15.90 -16.80 -1.88
C TYR A 538 16.66 -15.66 -1.25
N GLU A 539 17.49 -15.00 -2.05
CA GLU A 539 18.37 -13.93 -1.58
C GLU A 539 18.28 -12.73 -2.52
N TRP A 540 18.18 -11.55 -1.92
CA TRP A 540 18.20 -10.25 -2.57
C TRP A 540 19.36 -9.43 -2.04
N ASN A 541 20.02 -8.72 -2.94
CA ASN A 541 21.10 -7.80 -2.59
C ASN A 541 20.82 -6.43 -3.22
N ARG A 542 20.98 -5.37 -2.44
CA ARG A 542 21.13 -4.00 -2.93
C ARG A 542 22.59 -3.78 -3.24
N GLY A 543 22.85 -3.17 -4.38
CA GLY A 543 24.19 -2.81 -4.79
C GLY A 543 24.14 -1.76 -5.88
N LEU A 544 25.24 -1.04 -6.05
CA LEU A 544 25.41 -0.24 -7.25
C LEU A 544 25.40 -1.18 -8.48
N PRO A 545 24.94 -0.66 -9.63
CA PRO A 545 25.08 -1.37 -10.90
C PRO A 545 26.55 -1.75 -11.08
N ASP A 546 26.80 -3.02 -11.38
CA ASP A 546 28.15 -3.45 -11.70
C ASP A 546 28.48 -2.90 -13.08
N LYS A 547 29.34 -1.86 -13.15
CA LYS A 547 29.74 -1.23 -14.42
C LYS A 547 30.38 -2.21 -15.41
N THR A 548 30.75 -3.41 -14.97
CA THR A 548 31.37 -4.44 -15.81
C THR A 548 30.36 -5.35 -16.52
N LEU A 549 29.07 -5.32 -16.14
CA LEU A 549 28.01 -6.08 -16.82
C LEU A 549 27.39 -5.21 -17.91
N THR A 550 28.04 -5.16 -19.08
CA THR A 550 27.61 -4.40 -20.26
C THR A 550 26.61 -5.18 -21.12
N ASP A 551 25.59 -5.80 -20.53
CA ASP A 551 24.51 -6.39 -21.33
C ASP A 551 23.48 -5.28 -21.63
N PRO A 552 23.39 -4.78 -22.88
CA PRO A 552 22.51 -3.66 -23.23
C PRO A 552 21.02 -3.97 -23.00
N ASP A 553 20.65 -5.25 -22.98
CA ASP A 553 19.27 -5.69 -22.69
C ASP A 553 18.96 -5.69 -21.17
N GLU A 554 19.97 -5.70 -20.29
CA GLU A 554 19.80 -5.48 -18.85
C GLU A 554 19.75 -3.99 -18.48
N GLU A 555 20.38 -3.12 -19.28
CA GLU A 555 20.46 -1.67 -19.03
C GLU A 555 19.06 -1.00 -19.09
N GLN A 556 18.14 -1.50 -19.92
CA GLN A 556 16.74 -1.05 -19.93
C GLN A 556 15.89 -1.64 -18.79
N ARG A 557 16.43 -2.62 -18.04
CA ARG A 557 15.77 -3.28 -16.91
C ARG A 557 16.24 -2.76 -15.56
N GLU A 558 16.96 -1.65 -15.51
CA GLU A 558 17.43 -1.03 -14.26
C GLU A 558 16.25 -0.75 -13.31
N GLU A 559 16.25 -1.49 -12.20
CA GLU A 559 15.17 -1.53 -11.23
C GLU A 559 15.18 -0.25 -10.39
N LYS A 560 14.06 0.51 -10.41
CA LYS A 560 13.78 1.74 -9.64
C LYS A 560 14.16 1.75 -8.14
N HIS A 561 14.53 0.60 -7.56
CA HIS A 561 14.76 0.44 -6.11
C HIS A 561 16.11 -0.17 -5.73
N GLY A 562 17.02 -0.36 -6.69
CA GLY A 562 18.40 -0.81 -6.44
C GLY A 562 18.56 -2.24 -5.94
N TRP A 563 17.49 -3.05 -5.98
CA TRP A 563 17.55 -4.48 -5.68
C TRP A 563 18.01 -5.24 -6.93
N ARG A 564 18.79 -6.30 -6.74
CA ARG A 564 19.03 -7.30 -7.79
C ARG A 564 17.94 -8.38 -7.70
N PRO A 565 17.51 -8.96 -8.83
CA PRO A 565 16.55 -10.06 -8.83
C PRO A 565 16.97 -11.20 -7.90
N SER A 566 16.02 -11.78 -7.18
CA SER A 566 16.31 -12.87 -6.25
C SER A 566 16.93 -14.06 -6.98
N VAL A 567 18.03 -14.58 -6.45
CA VAL A 567 18.62 -15.82 -6.95
C VAL A 567 18.17 -16.96 -6.04
N PRO A 568 17.57 -18.05 -6.58
CA PRO A 568 17.34 -19.25 -5.79
C PRO A 568 18.69 -19.90 -5.46
N ILE A 569 18.95 -20.13 -4.19
CA ILE A 569 20.20 -20.74 -3.69
C ILE A 569 19.83 -22.03 -2.97
N LEU A 570 20.67 -23.06 -3.08
CA LEU A 570 20.48 -24.26 -2.27
C LEU A 570 20.54 -23.89 -0.78
N PRO A 571 19.63 -24.41 0.07
CA PRO A 571 19.40 -23.97 1.44
C PRO A 571 20.62 -24.03 2.38
N PHE A 572 21.67 -24.76 1.98
CA PHE A 572 22.92 -24.89 2.74
C PHE A 572 24.18 -24.57 1.93
N ARG A 573 24.03 -24.01 0.72
CA ARG A 573 25.19 -23.49 0.00
C ARG A 573 25.70 -22.31 0.80
N ALA A 574 26.97 -22.37 1.21
CA ALA A 574 27.67 -21.21 1.74
C ALA A 574 27.37 -20.05 0.79
N ALA A 575 26.89 -18.91 1.33
CA ALA A 575 26.77 -17.70 0.54
C ALA A 575 28.09 -17.57 -0.22
N LYS A 576 28.04 -17.37 -1.55
CA LYS A 576 29.26 -17.16 -2.33
C LYS A 576 30.04 -16.13 -1.54
N GLN A 577 31.17 -16.54 -0.95
CA GLN A 577 32.02 -15.60 -0.27
C GLN A 577 32.41 -14.65 -1.39
N HIS A 578 31.75 -13.49 -1.45
CA HIS A 578 32.28 -12.38 -2.20
C HIS A 578 33.72 -12.32 -1.71
N PRO A 579 34.70 -12.49 -2.64
CA PRO A 579 36.09 -12.65 -2.27
C PRO A 579 36.34 -11.64 -1.18
N GLN A 580 36.83 -12.11 -0.03
CA GLN A 580 37.13 -11.31 1.14
C GLN A 580 38.21 -10.30 0.72
N GLN A 581 37.84 -9.31 -0.10
CA GLN A 581 38.39 -7.99 -0.04
C GLN A 581 38.24 -7.66 1.43
N ASN A 582 39.37 -7.39 2.08
CA ASN A 582 39.47 -6.84 3.41
C ASN A 582 38.50 -5.67 3.49
N ASN A 583 37.24 -5.96 3.78
CA ASN A 583 36.17 -5.02 3.52
C ASN A 583 36.34 -4.02 4.65
N PRO A 584 36.85 -2.80 4.39
CA PRO A 584 36.95 -1.81 5.43
C PRO A 584 35.57 -1.74 6.08
N LEU A 585 35.53 -1.68 7.42
CA LEU A 585 34.30 -1.59 8.19
C LEU A 585 33.32 -0.66 7.45
N LEU A 586 32.27 -1.21 6.85
CA LEU A 586 31.35 -0.49 5.96
C LEU A 586 31.06 0.90 6.53
N VAL A 587 31.54 1.92 5.84
CA VAL A 587 31.54 3.28 6.36
C VAL A 587 30.27 3.92 5.86
N LEU A 588 29.35 4.21 6.79
CA LEU A 588 28.11 4.87 6.42
C LEU A 588 28.40 6.33 6.10
N LYS A 589 28.32 6.67 4.81
CA LYS A 589 28.47 8.04 4.34
C LYS A 589 27.31 8.92 4.85
N PRO A 590 27.57 10.17 5.28
CA PRO A 590 26.51 11.16 5.48
C PRO A 590 25.79 11.48 4.16
N ILE A 591 24.61 12.07 4.23
CA ILE A 591 23.80 12.45 3.07
C ILE A 591 23.98 13.94 2.76
N THR A 592 24.07 14.28 1.48
CA THR A 592 23.91 15.63 0.94
C THR A 592 22.72 15.62 -0.01
N VAL A 593 21.69 16.41 0.30
CA VAL A 593 20.53 16.60 -0.59
C VAL A 593 20.67 17.98 -1.22
N ALA A 594 20.99 18.01 -2.51
CA ALA A 594 21.08 19.23 -3.29
C ALA A 594 19.71 19.58 -3.87
N ILE A 595 19.20 20.77 -3.59
CA ILE A 595 17.93 21.27 -4.12
C ILE A 595 18.23 22.37 -5.13
N THR A 596 17.80 22.16 -6.38
CA THR A 596 17.93 23.11 -7.49
C THR A 596 16.54 23.50 -8.01
N GLY A 597 16.49 24.60 -8.77
CA GLY A 597 15.26 25.14 -9.33
C GLY A 597 15.41 26.63 -9.62
N THR A 598 14.54 27.16 -10.48
CA THR A 598 14.53 28.58 -10.85
C THR A 598 14.24 29.49 -9.64
N HIS A 599 14.36 30.81 -9.83
CA HIS A 599 13.93 31.76 -8.81
C HIS A 599 12.42 31.59 -8.54
N CYS A 600 11.98 31.73 -7.28
CA CYS A 600 10.60 31.49 -6.84
C CYS A 600 10.10 30.04 -6.93
N ALA A 601 10.98 29.07 -7.21
CA ALA A 601 10.64 27.66 -7.09
C ALA A 601 10.40 27.19 -5.64
N GLY A 602 10.52 28.07 -4.63
CA GLY A 602 10.27 27.76 -3.23
C GLY A 602 11.41 27.02 -2.53
N LYS A 603 12.64 27.13 -3.06
CA LYS A 603 13.83 26.42 -2.59
C LYS A 603 14.13 26.69 -1.12
N THR A 604 14.43 27.92 -0.73
CA THR A 604 14.78 28.29 0.65
C THR A 604 13.74 27.80 1.67
N THR A 605 12.46 28.11 1.46
CA THR A 605 11.36 27.70 2.34
C THR A 605 11.28 26.18 2.48
N LEU A 606 11.45 25.44 1.37
CA LEU A 606 11.46 23.99 1.39
C LEU A 606 12.71 23.42 2.06
N CYS A 607 13.89 24.01 1.82
CA CYS A 607 15.15 23.64 2.45
C CYS A 607 15.09 23.80 3.96
N GLU A 608 14.56 24.93 4.46
CA GLU A 608 14.32 25.19 5.89
C GLU A 608 13.38 24.15 6.49
N LYS A 609 12.24 23.89 5.85
CA LYS A 609 11.28 22.89 6.31
C LYS A 609 11.87 21.49 6.34
N LEU A 610 12.64 21.10 5.32
CA LEU A 610 13.31 19.80 5.28
C LEU A 610 14.42 19.68 6.33
N ALA A 611 15.18 20.76 6.55
CA ALA A 611 16.22 20.80 7.56
C ALA A 611 15.64 20.61 8.97
N ASP A 612 14.54 21.28 9.29
CA ASP A 612 13.81 21.13 10.55
C ASP A 612 13.25 19.70 10.71
N ILE A 613 12.54 19.19 9.69
CA ILE A 613 11.94 17.84 9.76
C ILE A 613 13.01 16.76 9.93
N LEU A 614 14.13 16.86 9.22
CA LEU A 614 15.16 15.82 9.19
C LEU A 614 16.29 16.02 10.20
N ASP A 615 16.23 17.07 11.04
CA ASP A 615 17.34 17.49 11.90
C ASP A 615 18.67 17.57 11.12
N ALA A 616 18.61 18.22 9.95
CA ALA A 616 19.70 18.29 8.98
C ALA A 616 20.34 19.68 8.94
N ALA A 617 21.63 19.74 8.63
CA ALA A 617 22.32 21.02 8.45
C ALA A 617 21.80 21.72 7.18
N LEU A 618 21.39 22.98 7.29
CA LEU A 618 20.94 23.81 6.17
C LEU A 618 22.09 24.66 5.62
N HIS A 619 22.40 24.50 4.34
CA HIS A 619 23.34 25.34 3.61
C HIS A 619 22.62 26.11 2.51
N LEU A 620 22.50 27.43 2.71
CA LEU A 620 21.89 28.34 1.74
C LEU A 620 22.79 28.52 0.50
N GLU A 621 22.19 29.10 -0.55
CA GLU A 621 22.85 29.41 -1.82
C GLU A 621 24.05 30.34 -1.61
N GLN A 622 25.25 29.91 -2.06
CA GLN A 622 26.46 30.73 -1.92
C GLN A 622 26.41 32.02 -2.74
N GLY A 623 25.75 31.99 -3.91
CA GLY A 623 25.54 33.18 -4.73
C GLY A 623 24.76 34.27 -4.00
N GLU A 624 23.78 33.90 -3.16
CA GLU A 624 23.01 34.84 -2.36
C GLU A 624 23.81 35.34 -1.14
N ILE A 625 24.52 34.45 -0.44
CA ILE A 625 25.37 34.82 0.71
C ILE A 625 26.49 35.81 0.32
N LEU A 626 27.11 35.60 -0.84
CA LEU A 626 28.25 36.40 -1.30
C LEU A 626 27.85 37.73 -1.93
N ARG A 627 26.57 37.90 -2.28
CA ARG A 627 26.06 39.03 -3.04
C ARG A 627 25.91 40.25 -2.14
N ASP A 628 26.32 41.40 -2.66
CA ASP A 628 26.02 42.69 -2.04
C ASP A 628 24.60 43.11 -2.44
N THR A 629 23.64 42.91 -1.54
CA THR A 629 22.23 43.24 -1.78
C THR A 629 22.00 44.73 -2.02
N ASP A 630 22.86 45.61 -1.50
CA ASP A 630 22.72 47.06 -1.67
C ASP A 630 23.23 47.54 -3.03
N ALA A 631 24.00 46.72 -3.73
CA ALA A 631 24.57 47.05 -5.05
C ALA A 631 23.70 46.60 -6.24
N LEU A 632 22.56 45.93 -6.01
CA LEU A 632 21.78 45.29 -7.06
C LEU A 632 21.08 46.29 -7.99
N VAL A 633 21.20 46.06 -9.30
CA VAL A 633 20.53 46.87 -10.33
C VAL A 633 19.63 46.03 -11.24
N PRO A 634 18.50 46.58 -11.74
CA PRO A 634 17.59 45.84 -12.63
C PRO A 634 18.31 45.22 -13.84
N GLY A 635 18.15 43.91 -14.03
CA GLY A 635 18.83 43.15 -15.09
C GLY A 635 20.28 42.76 -14.77
N GLY A 636 20.80 43.14 -13.60
CA GLY A 636 22.19 42.90 -13.18
C GLY A 636 22.57 41.43 -13.06
N HIS A 637 21.61 40.51 -12.92
CA HIS A 637 21.86 39.06 -12.85
C HIS A 637 22.57 38.51 -14.10
N ARG A 638 22.52 39.24 -15.23
CA ARG A 638 23.28 38.94 -16.46
C ARG A 638 24.77 39.29 -16.36
N HIS A 639 25.17 40.07 -15.36
CA HIS A 639 26.52 40.64 -15.21
C HIS A 639 27.32 40.04 -14.04
N GLY A 640 26.84 38.96 -13.42
CA GLY A 640 27.55 38.25 -12.35
C GLY A 640 26.90 38.48 -11.00
N ASP A 641 27.52 39.32 -10.17
CA ASP A 641 27.10 39.58 -8.78
C ASP A 641 25.77 40.35 -8.66
N GLY A 642 25.29 40.92 -9.77
CA GLY A 642 24.06 41.71 -9.81
C GLY A 642 24.29 43.22 -9.78
N SER A 643 25.54 43.68 -9.66
CA SER A 643 25.90 45.09 -9.58
C SER A 643 26.01 45.77 -10.94
N ALA A 644 25.98 47.11 -10.95
CA ALA A 644 26.22 47.92 -12.15
C ALA A 644 27.70 47.95 -12.59
N SER A 645 28.63 47.61 -11.68
CA SER A 645 30.06 47.65 -11.93
C SER A 645 30.55 46.37 -12.57
N SER A 646 31.29 46.50 -13.68
CA SER A 646 31.80 45.40 -14.50
C SER A 646 32.95 44.62 -13.86
N SER A 647 32.81 44.09 -12.65
CA SER A 647 33.62 42.90 -12.32
C SER A 647 33.27 41.84 -13.37
N SER A 648 34.27 41.25 -14.03
CA SER A 648 33.99 40.32 -15.12
C SER A 648 33.10 39.18 -14.60
N ALA A 649 32.00 38.87 -15.30
CA ALA A 649 31.07 37.82 -14.89
C ALA A 649 31.78 36.48 -14.57
N ALA A 650 32.85 36.16 -15.32
CA ALA A 650 33.71 35.00 -15.07
C ALA A 650 34.32 35.00 -13.66
N SER A 651 34.78 36.17 -13.16
CA SER A 651 35.35 36.27 -11.81
C SER A 651 34.31 36.02 -10.70
N TRP A 652 33.04 36.33 -10.96
CA TRP A 652 31.96 36.04 -10.02
C TRP A 652 31.64 34.54 -9.98
N ASP A 653 31.52 33.90 -11.14
CA ASP A 653 31.23 32.47 -11.25
C ASP A 653 32.32 31.61 -10.60
N ASP A 654 33.58 32.02 -10.77
CA ASP A 654 34.73 31.39 -10.12
C ASP A 654 34.68 31.58 -8.60
N ARG A 655 34.37 32.78 -8.11
CA ARG A 655 34.25 33.07 -6.68
C ARG A 655 33.14 32.25 -6.02
N VAL A 656 31.97 32.14 -6.66
CA VAL A 656 30.87 31.31 -6.13
C VAL A 656 31.28 29.84 -6.11
N PHE A 657 31.85 29.33 -7.20
CA PHE A 657 32.32 27.94 -7.28
C PHE A 657 33.37 27.62 -6.21
N GLU A 658 34.36 28.49 -6.01
CA GLU A 658 35.39 28.33 -4.97
C GLU A 658 34.78 28.32 -3.56
N ALA A 659 33.79 29.17 -3.29
CA ALA A 659 33.09 29.17 -2.02
C ALA A 659 32.29 27.88 -1.79
N GLU A 660 31.67 27.32 -2.84
CA GLU A 660 30.99 26.02 -2.76
C GLU A 660 31.97 24.87 -2.48
N VAL A 661 33.11 24.84 -3.17
CA VAL A 661 34.16 23.84 -2.94
C VAL A 661 34.72 23.97 -1.52
N ALA A 662 34.94 25.20 -1.03
CA ALA A 662 35.39 25.44 0.34
C ALA A 662 34.36 24.97 1.37
N ARG A 663 33.07 25.30 1.20
CA ARG A 663 31.96 24.81 2.03
C ARG A 663 31.91 23.28 2.05
N ASP A 664 32.08 22.65 0.89
CA ASP A 664 32.03 21.19 0.79
C ASP A 664 33.28 20.54 1.39
N GLY A 665 34.41 21.25 1.45
CA GLY A 665 35.64 20.82 2.12
C GLY A 665 35.56 20.74 3.65
N GLN A 666 34.64 21.51 4.27
CA GLN A 666 34.52 21.58 5.72
C GLN A 666 34.03 20.25 6.31
N ARG A 667 34.65 19.83 7.41
CA ARG A 667 34.12 18.75 8.25
C ARG A 667 32.98 19.32 9.10
N PHE A 668 31.82 18.69 9.04
CA PHE A 668 30.68 19.06 9.84
C PHE A 668 30.51 18.02 10.94
N ASP A 669 30.55 18.49 12.18
CA ASP A 669 30.26 17.67 13.37
C ASP A 669 28.75 17.45 13.54
N ALA A 670 27.91 18.28 12.91
CA ALA A 670 26.46 18.26 13.03
C ALA A 670 25.78 17.40 11.95
N GLY A 671 25.05 16.38 12.40
CA GLY A 671 24.05 15.65 11.61
C GLY A 671 24.58 14.63 10.59
N TYR A 672 23.80 13.58 10.35
CA TYR A 672 24.08 12.61 9.28
C TYR A 672 23.60 13.09 7.90
N CYS A 673 22.91 14.22 7.82
CA CYS A 673 22.28 14.76 6.62
C CYS A 673 22.52 16.28 6.53
N ARG A 674 22.70 16.80 5.31
CA ARG A 674 22.65 18.24 5.03
C ARG A 674 21.78 18.51 3.81
N ILE A 675 21.07 19.63 3.83
CA ILE A 675 20.29 20.16 2.72
C ILE A 675 21.05 21.36 2.14
N VAL A 676 21.31 21.33 0.83
CA VAL A 676 22.09 22.36 0.15
C VAL A 676 21.24 23.01 -0.94
N GLU A 677 21.02 24.31 -0.82
CA GLU A 677 20.31 25.11 -1.81
C GLU A 677 21.23 25.53 -2.96
N THR A 678 20.72 25.45 -4.19
CA THR A 678 21.40 25.87 -5.43
C THR A 678 22.85 25.42 -5.47
N TRP A 679 23.06 24.12 -5.30
CA TRP A 679 24.39 23.48 -5.32
C TRP A 679 25.06 23.60 -6.70
N HIS A 680 26.33 23.18 -6.81
CA HIS A 680 27.18 23.18 -8.03
C HIS A 680 26.43 23.21 -9.38
N VAL A 681 25.47 22.31 -9.57
CA VAL A 681 24.65 22.16 -10.80
C VAL A 681 23.77 23.39 -11.09
N GLY A 682 23.13 23.96 -10.07
CA GLY A 682 22.34 25.18 -10.19
C GLY A 682 23.21 26.40 -10.52
N ASN A 683 24.37 26.53 -9.87
CA ASN A 683 25.31 27.62 -10.16
C ASN A 683 25.98 27.46 -11.53
N LEU A 684 26.23 26.23 -11.97
CA LEU A 684 26.68 25.95 -13.33
C LEU A 684 25.67 26.49 -14.36
N ALA A 685 24.37 26.24 -14.16
CA ALA A 685 23.35 26.74 -15.08
C ALA A 685 23.34 28.28 -15.18
N TRP A 686 23.54 28.95 -14.05
CA TRP A 686 23.73 30.41 -14.01
C TRP A 686 24.99 30.88 -14.77
N ALA A 687 26.12 30.19 -14.59
CA ALA A 687 27.36 30.51 -15.30
C ALA A 687 27.21 30.33 -16.82
N LEU A 688 26.50 29.27 -17.25
CA LEU A 688 26.20 29.01 -18.65
C LEU A 688 25.27 30.07 -19.27
N LEU A 689 24.26 30.53 -18.54
CA LEU A 689 23.40 31.64 -18.97
C LEU A 689 24.22 32.92 -19.24
N ARG A 690 25.14 33.25 -18.33
CA ARG A 690 26.04 34.42 -18.49
C ARG A 690 27.03 34.24 -19.65
N LEU A 691 27.55 33.03 -19.84
CA LEU A 691 28.42 32.69 -20.96
C LEU A 691 27.69 32.81 -22.31
N GLN A 692 26.42 32.44 -22.39
CA GLN A 692 25.63 32.61 -23.62
C GLN A 692 25.44 34.08 -23.97
N SER A 693 25.30 34.94 -22.96
CA SER A 693 25.15 36.40 -23.12
C SER A 693 26.47 37.11 -23.46
N SER A 694 27.63 36.45 -23.38
CA SER A 694 28.92 37.05 -23.69
C SER A 694 29.11 37.24 -25.21
N SER A 695 29.96 38.20 -25.60
CA SER A 695 30.32 38.46 -26.99
C SER A 695 31.36 37.48 -27.56
N SER A 696 31.66 36.38 -26.86
CA SER A 696 32.62 35.36 -27.29
C SER A 696 32.16 34.60 -28.54
N THR A 697 33.10 34.03 -29.30
CA THR A 697 32.78 33.19 -30.47
C THR A 697 32.07 31.89 -30.06
N SER A 698 31.39 31.22 -31.00
CA SER A 698 30.71 29.93 -30.72
C SER A 698 31.67 28.86 -30.21
N ASP A 699 32.88 28.82 -30.78
CA ASP A 699 33.89 27.81 -30.44
C ASP A 699 34.45 28.05 -29.04
N ASP A 700 34.68 29.32 -28.69
CA ASP A 700 35.07 29.70 -27.33
C ASP A 700 33.98 29.31 -26.32
N LYS A 701 32.70 29.57 -26.62
CA LYS A 701 31.59 29.24 -25.72
C LYS A 701 31.49 27.73 -25.45
N SER A 702 31.62 26.89 -26.48
CA SER A 702 31.61 25.43 -26.34
C SER A 702 32.76 24.92 -25.46
N ASN A 703 33.97 25.45 -25.67
CA ASN A 703 35.14 25.10 -24.86
C ASN A 703 34.95 25.52 -23.39
N HIS A 704 34.46 26.74 -23.14
CA HIS A 704 34.19 27.22 -21.78
C HIS A 704 33.09 26.41 -21.10
N GLN A 705 32.00 26.06 -21.79
CA GLN A 705 30.95 25.18 -21.26
C GLN A 705 31.51 23.82 -20.83
N THR A 706 32.42 23.25 -21.62
CA THR A 706 33.09 21.99 -21.29
C THR A 706 33.94 22.12 -20.02
N VAL A 707 34.74 23.18 -19.92
CA VAL A 707 35.57 23.46 -18.73
C VAL A 707 34.72 23.65 -17.48
N LEU A 708 33.62 24.42 -17.59
CA LEU A 708 32.68 24.65 -16.49
C LEU A 708 32.01 23.34 -16.03
N TRP A 709 31.65 22.44 -16.97
CA TRP A 709 31.11 21.14 -16.62
C TRP A 709 32.14 20.25 -15.92
N GLU A 710 33.34 20.10 -16.48
CA GLU A 710 34.36 19.20 -15.92
C GLU A 710 34.81 19.62 -14.51
N ARG A 711 34.94 20.92 -14.23
CA ARG A 711 35.24 21.38 -12.86
C ARG A 711 34.10 21.10 -11.88
N THR A 712 32.85 21.28 -12.33
CA THR A 712 31.64 21.01 -11.53
C THR A 712 31.56 19.52 -11.21
N LYS A 713 31.79 18.67 -12.21
CA LYS A 713 31.86 17.22 -12.08
C LYS A 713 32.93 16.80 -11.07
N ALA A 714 34.15 17.34 -11.18
CA ALA A 714 35.24 17.03 -10.25
C ALA A 714 34.92 17.42 -8.79
N ALA A 715 34.25 18.56 -8.57
CA ALA A 715 33.80 18.96 -7.24
C ALA A 715 32.75 18.00 -6.66
N ILE A 716 31.79 17.57 -7.49
CA ILE A 716 30.76 16.60 -7.11
C ILE A 716 31.36 15.21 -6.84
N GLU A 717 32.34 14.76 -7.64
CA GLU A 717 33.07 13.51 -7.41
C GLU A 717 33.84 13.53 -6.08
N SER A 718 34.47 14.67 -5.75
CA SER A 718 35.11 14.88 -4.45
C SER A 718 34.11 14.78 -3.30
N GLU A 719 32.90 15.31 -3.47
CA GLU A 719 31.81 15.14 -2.50
C GLU A 719 31.33 13.68 -2.40
N LEU A 720 31.11 12.99 -3.51
CA LEU A 720 30.68 11.59 -3.57
C LEU A 720 31.67 10.63 -2.90
N SER A 721 32.96 10.97 -2.90
CA SER A 721 33.97 10.19 -2.18
C SER A 721 33.74 10.20 -0.65
N ARG A 722 33.10 11.25 -0.13
CA ARG A 722 32.90 11.49 1.31
C ARG A 722 31.46 11.29 1.76
N ARG A 723 30.49 11.56 0.89
CA ARG A 723 29.06 11.64 1.20
C ARG A 723 28.22 10.95 0.12
N CYS A 724 27.02 10.53 0.49
CA CYS A 724 25.99 10.09 -0.45
C CYS A 724 25.25 11.34 -0.93
N VAL A 725 25.33 11.62 -2.23
CA VAL A 725 24.73 12.80 -2.84
C VAL A 725 23.42 12.42 -3.51
N MET A 726 22.38 13.23 -3.31
CA MET A 726 21.09 13.13 -3.98
C MET A 726 20.73 14.50 -4.54
N SER A 727 20.14 14.55 -5.72
CA SER A 727 19.77 15.81 -6.38
C SER A 727 18.26 15.88 -6.55
N VAL A 728 17.66 17.00 -6.14
CA VAL A 728 16.24 17.28 -6.28
C VAL A 728 16.09 18.57 -7.05
N HIS A 729 15.23 18.56 -8.07
CA HIS A 729 14.92 19.73 -8.87
C HIS A 729 13.44 20.09 -8.75
N LEU A 730 13.20 21.34 -8.41
CA LEU A 730 11.88 21.94 -8.32
C LEU A 730 11.59 22.64 -9.64
N SER A 731 10.81 21.98 -10.49
CA SER A 731 10.37 22.56 -11.76
C SER A 731 9.15 23.44 -11.53
N ILE A 732 9.16 24.61 -12.16
CA ILE A 732 8.06 25.56 -12.09
C ILE A 732 7.98 26.32 -13.42
N GLY A 733 6.75 26.50 -13.91
CA GLY A 733 6.51 27.25 -15.13
C GLY A 733 6.88 28.73 -14.98
N PRO A 734 7.13 29.43 -16.11
CA PRO A 734 7.43 30.86 -16.09
C PRO A 734 6.25 31.68 -15.52
N ASP A 735 5.01 31.30 -15.85
CA ASP A 735 3.81 31.98 -15.37
C ASP A 735 3.65 31.88 -13.84
N ASP A 736 3.90 30.70 -13.27
CA ASP A 736 3.85 30.50 -11.82
C ASP A 736 4.99 31.23 -11.11
N SER A 737 6.18 31.26 -11.72
CA SER A 737 7.31 32.02 -11.21
C SER A 737 6.98 33.52 -11.16
N LEU A 738 6.39 34.07 -12.22
CA LEU A 738 5.93 35.46 -12.27
C LEU A 738 4.85 35.74 -11.22
N ARG A 739 3.85 34.86 -11.13
CA ARG A 739 2.75 34.97 -10.16
C ARG A 739 3.27 35.02 -8.73
N ARG A 740 4.19 34.11 -8.36
CA ARG A 740 4.82 34.10 -7.03
C ARG A 740 5.59 35.39 -6.78
N ARG A 741 6.41 35.85 -7.74
CA ARG A 741 7.12 37.13 -7.61
C ARG A 741 6.17 38.30 -7.30
N GLN A 742 5.04 38.38 -8.01
CA GLN A 742 4.05 39.45 -7.83
C GLN A 742 3.35 39.39 -6.46
N GLN A 743 2.98 38.20 -5.99
CA GLN A 743 2.41 38.01 -4.64
C GLN A 743 3.38 38.50 -3.57
N GLU A 744 4.63 38.12 -3.72
CA GLU A 744 5.71 38.41 -2.78
C GLU A 744 6.03 39.94 -2.77
N VAL A 745 5.80 40.68 -3.87
CA VAL A 745 5.81 42.17 -3.86
C VAL A 745 4.66 42.72 -3.03
N THR A 746 3.46 42.14 -3.19
CA THR A 746 2.23 42.60 -2.54
C THR A 746 2.27 42.40 -1.03
N GLU A 747 2.90 41.33 -0.56
CA GLU A 747 3.00 40.99 0.87
C GLU A 747 4.07 41.80 1.63
N GLY A 748 4.83 42.66 0.95
CA GLY A 748 5.87 43.47 1.58
C GLY A 748 7.04 42.66 2.15
N VAL A 749 7.14 41.37 1.79
CA VAL A 749 8.27 40.50 2.13
C VAL A 749 9.49 41.02 1.36
N GLY A 750 10.30 41.81 2.07
CA GLY A 750 11.55 42.45 1.67
C GLY A 750 11.92 42.44 0.18
N ALA A 751 11.62 43.54 -0.54
CA ALA A 751 12.13 43.79 -1.89
C ALA A 751 13.67 43.80 -2.02
N LYS A 752 14.40 43.80 -0.89
CA LYS A 752 15.87 43.88 -0.82
C LYS A 752 16.60 42.57 -1.07
N SER A 753 15.98 41.40 -0.92
CA SER A 753 16.65 40.11 -1.17
C SER A 753 16.52 39.64 -2.63
N ARG A 754 15.66 40.28 -3.43
CA ARG A 754 15.39 39.82 -4.80
C ARG A 754 16.42 40.33 -5.79
N LEU A 755 16.71 39.51 -6.80
CA LEU A 755 17.29 40.00 -8.04
C LEU A 755 16.27 40.92 -8.73
N PRO A 756 16.58 42.23 -8.87
CA PRO A 756 15.74 43.14 -9.62
C PRO A 756 15.84 42.80 -11.11
N MET A 757 14.68 42.73 -11.76
CA MET A 757 14.54 42.42 -13.18
C MET A 757 14.15 43.69 -13.93
N LYS A 758 14.69 43.87 -15.14
CA LYS A 758 14.35 45.02 -16.00
C LYS A 758 13.02 44.77 -16.72
N ASN A 759 12.84 43.56 -17.22
CA ASN A 759 11.58 43.06 -17.78
C ASN A 759 11.26 41.70 -17.15
N GLU A 760 10.38 41.68 -16.14
CA GLU A 760 10.11 40.45 -15.38
C GLU A 760 9.64 39.31 -16.28
N SER A 761 8.71 39.56 -17.20
CA SER A 761 8.11 38.49 -18.04
C SER A 761 9.14 37.85 -18.97
N GLU A 762 9.97 38.67 -19.61
CA GLU A 762 11.01 38.22 -20.54
C GLU A 762 12.12 37.49 -19.79
N GLU A 763 12.62 38.10 -18.70
CA GLU A 763 13.71 37.53 -17.91
C GLU A 763 13.29 36.25 -17.19
N VAL A 764 12.07 36.14 -16.67
CA VAL A 764 11.58 34.88 -16.10
C VAL A 764 11.47 33.79 -17.18
N GLY A 765 11.03 34.13 -18.39
CA GLY A 765 10.99 33.19 -19.52
C GLY A 765 12.38 32.66 -19.87
N GLU A 766 13.37 33.55 -19.99
CA GLU A 766 14.77 33.17 -20.24
C GLU A 766 15.35 32.32 -19.09
N LEU A 767 15.09 32.71 -17.85
CA LEU A 767 15.54 31.97 -16.67
C LEU A 767 14.92 30.58 -16.61
N HIS A 768 13.64 30.42 -16.96
CA HIS A 768 13.00 29.11 -17.05
C HIS A 768 13.67 28.25 -18.12
N GLN A 769 13.93 28.80 -19.31
CA GLN A 769 14.59 28.05 -20.38
C GLN A 769 15.98 27.54 -19.97
N MET A 770 16.76 28.34 -19.25
CA MET A 770 18.12 27.95 -18.90
C MET A 770 18.23 27.18 -17.58
N LEU A 771 17.46 27.58 -16.56
CA LEU A 771 17.57 27.05 -15.20
C LEU A 771 16.58 25.91 -14.91
N ASP A 772 15.58 25.70 -15.77
CA ASP A 772 14.69 24.53 -15.70
C ASP A 772 15.13 23.51 -16.76
N VAL A 773 14.94 23.83 -18.05
CA VAL A 773 15.24 22.91 -19.16
C VAL A 773 16.73 22.56 -19.23
N GLY A 774 17.61 23.55 -19.10
CA GLY A 774 19.07 23.31 -19.10
C GLY A 774 19.56 22.52 -17.89
N VAL A 775 19.01 22.77 -16.70
CA VAL A 775 19.37 22.01 -15.48
C VAL A 775 18.94 20.55 -15.59
N MET A 776 17.79 20.27 -16.20
CA MET A 776 17.34 18.90 -16.44
C MET A 776 18.34 18.10 -17.28
N GLU A 777 18.91 18.68 -18.34
CA GLU A 777 19.98 18.04 -19.11
C GLU A 777 21.21 17.76 -18.24
N HIS A 778 21.60 18.71 -17.38
CA HIS A 778 22.71 18.51 -16.45
C HIS A 778 22.42 17.42 -15.41
N MET A 779 21.19 17.34 -14.89
CA MET A 779 20.78 16.28 -13.97
C MET A 779 20.82 14.90 -14.62
N GLU A 780 20.37 14.78 -15.87
CA GLU A 780 20.48 13.55 -16.63
C GLU A 780 21.94 13.14 -16.82
N ARG A 781 22.84 14.12 -17.07
CA ARG A 781 24.29 13.87 -17.13
C ARG A 781 24.86 13.44 -15.77
N LEU A 782 24.43 14.02 -14.65
CA LEU A 782 24.86 13.57 -13.31
C LEU A 782 24.41 12.14 -13.02
N GLN A 783 23.18 11.80 -13.38
CA GLN A 783 22.64 10.47 -13.20
C GLN A 783 23.43 9.46 -14.04
N ARG A 784 23.74 9.81 -15.30
CA ARG A 784 24.50 8.97 -16.23
C ARG A 784 25.97 8.80 -15.82
N ASP A 785 26.66 9.92 -15.60
CA ASP A 785 28.12 9.94 -15.42
C ASP A 785 28.51 9.55 -13.99
N LEU A 786 27.74 9.99 -13.00
CA LEU A 786 28.06 9.89 -11.57
C LEU A 786 27.11 8.98 -10.78
N GLN A 787 26.05 8.44 -11.41
CA GLN A 787 25.04 7.58 -10.74
C GLN A 787 24.36 8.24 -9.53
N ILE A 788 24.27 9.58 -9.55
CA ILE A 788 23.56 10.35 -8.52
C ILE A 788 22.07 10.14 -8.70
N PRO A 789 21.33 9.72 -7.66
CA PRO A 789 19.87 9.71 -7.69
C PRO A 789 19.34 11.12 -7.90
N THR A 790 18.42 11.26 -8.85
CA THR A 790 17.73 12.50 -9.20
C THR A 790 16.23 12.38 -8.93
N LEU A 791 15.61 13.47 -8.50
CA LEU A 791 14.16 13.61 -8.38
C LEU A 791 13.74 14.96 -8.96
N THR A 792 12.78 14.95 -9.88
CA THR A 792 12.15 16.17 -10.40
C THR A 792 10.73 16.25 -9.86
N ILE A 793 10.37 17.40 -9.29
CA ILE A 793 9.03 17.67 -8.75
C ILE A 793 8.49 18.92 -9.45
N ASP A 794 7.30 18.81 -10.02
CA ASP A 794 6.52 19.98 -10.41
C ASP A 794 6.01 20.69 -9.15
N ASN A 795 6.56 21.88 -8.91
CA ASN A 795 6.23 22.73 -7.77
C ASN A 795 5.45 23.98 -8.19
N SER A 796 4.65 23.91 -9.25
CA SER A 796 3.74 24.98 -9.69
C SER A 796 2.62 25.28 -8.68
N ASN A 797 2.14 24.27 -7.95
CA ASN A 797 1.03 24.41 -7.01
C ASN A 797 1.50 24.87 -5.61
N ASP A 798 1.09 26.07 -5.19
CA ASP A 798 1.49 26.67 -3.90
C ASP A 798 0.95 25.91 -2.68
N THR A 799 -0.16 25.17 -2.80
CA THR A 799 -0.69 24.37 -1.68
C THR A 799 0.09 23.06 -1.47
N ALA A 800 1.13 22.81 -2.28
CA ALA A 800 1.83 21.53 -2.32
C ALA A 800 3.09 21.45 -1.44
N LEU A 801 3.49 22.48 -0.68
CA LEU A 801 4.75 22.47 0.08
C LEU A 801 4.94 21.19 0.93
N GLU A 802 3.88 20.74 1.60
CA GLU A 802 3.93 19.51 2.39
C GLU A 802 4.01 18.24 1.53
N ALA A 803 3.28 18.19 0.42
CA ALA A 803 3.34 17.07 -0.51
C ALA A 803 4.73 16.96 -1.18
N THR A 804 5.31 18.11 -1.54
CA THR A 804 6.67 18.23 -2.07
C THR A 804 7.69 17.75 -1.03
N ALA A 805 7.62 18.25 0.21
CA ALA A 805 8.50 17.81 1.28
C ALA A 805 8.37 16.30 1.57
N ARG A 806 7.15 15.75 1.60
CA ARG A 806 6.89 14.31 1.74
C ARG A 806 7.55 13.51 0.62
N SER A 807 7.43 13.99 -0.62
CA SER A 807 8.02 13.34 -1.80
C SER A 807 9.55 13.31 -1.71
N ILE A 808 10.18 14.40 -1.25
CA ILE A 808 11.63 14.49 -1.07
C ILE A 808 12.09 13.57 0.06
N ILE A 809 11.42 13.58 1.21
CA ILE A 809 11.76 12.69 2.34
C ILE A 809 11.62 11.23 1.91
N HIS A 810 10.55 10.90 1.19
CA HIS A 810 10.36 9.56 0.63
C HIS A 810 11.51 9.16 -0.30
N PHE A 811 11.91 10.04 -1.21
CA PHE A 811 13.04 9.84 -2.12
C PHE A 811 14.38 9.66 -1.39
N ILE A 812 14.63 10.46 -0.36
CA ILE A 812 15.80 10.30 0.53
C ILE A 812 15.79 8.91 1.14
N ASN A 813 14.65 8.51 1.71
CA ASN A 813 14.46 7.23 2.40
C ASN A 813 14.62 6.03 1.46
N GLN A 814 14.14 6.13 0.21
CA GLN A 814 14.36 5.11 -0.82
C GLN A 814 15.84 4.94 -1.19
N ASN A 815 16.66 5.99 -1.06
CA ASN A 815 18.07 5.99 -1.45
C ASN A 815 19.05 5.88 -0.26
N GLN A 816 18.58 5.76 0.98
CA GLN A 816 19.44 5.65 2.17
C GLN A 816 20.44 4.48 2.11
N TRP A 817 20.10 3.40 1.39
CA TRP A 817 21.00 2.25 1.23
C TRP A 817 22.32 2.60 0.53
N ARG A 818 22.35 3.65 -0.31
CA ARG A 818 23.55 4.10 -1.03
C ARG A 818 24.63 4.68 -0.10
N ARG A 819 24.31 4.88 1.18
CA ARG A 819 25.28 5.25 2.22
C ARG A 819 26.26 4.13 2.55
N ALA A 820 25.89 2.88 2.26
CA ALA A 820 26.69 1.71 2.54
C ALA A 820 27.76 1.53 1.46
N TYR A 821 28.97 2.03 1.72
CA TYR A 821 30.13 1.89 0.85
C TYR A 821 31.37 1.42 1.59
#